data_AF-A0A448YGQ4-F1
#
_entry.id   AF-A0A448YGQ4-F1
#
_cell.length_a   1.000
_cell.length_b   1.000
_cell.length_c   1.000
_cell.angle_alpha   90.00
_cell.angle_beta   90.00
_cell.angle_gamma   90.00
#
_symmetry.space_group_name_H-M   'P 1'
#
loop_
_entity.id
_entity.type
_entity.pdbx_description
1 polymer ?
#
loop_
_entity_poly.entity_id
_entity_poly.type
_entity_poly.pdbx_seq_one_letter_code
_entity_poly.pdbx_strand_id
1 'polypeptide(L)'
;MAKNHPENAVLLKFLADPPTTTLQRLKGLTTGSLPTFIDAGSNFNGDIIEEDNLISQLYFSGRKVAFTGDDTWDALFGPYLYRNLTFPYESLNVWDLYSVDQGVIDHIFPIMKDNSTDWDVLIGHFLGVDHCGHRYGPQHYAMKDKLHQLDDVIRKVISEMDDETVLFVFGDHGMDSTGNHGGETQDELESALFMYSKTPYFGRLSSDKYDLTDLGANYRAIDQIDFVPTVAMLLGIPIPFNSLGSPIEEAFIGPHGNDAETLADALRTTTNQINQYRHTSPELAADTEINRLYSRLHEKSTEWNEFSSLAYNYQEKSLAKCKEKWATFDDTNIFIGIGLLALAWTLLVIYSKLIPSVVVAQLNPQFFYSSLALILVYTVLLASFRFVFRPASLPLPWALLLGVALGIANGILAPIMDRYSIPWLVSQVGENLIQNGWTYFALLIVAMHALIFTSNSFIIWEDRIVSFWLASFGVCAFFKSFQLTRGRNRLLGAYHSLVFIILTRLVSQIRLCREEQGAQCISTFKTSPYAVGGLFVSAIILPWIIKSFFSASYCYEGSAPVWISKGFRGTMILTAITWTAEFLEHDEKLADALRVSFGTLKTTRMTLARVVVGVSLVAANFGWASGPLCVKIELQEEPKRARIVGYGNAYGSSYFLFFINILSGVLECSKPMAGLSLAVLAYQLLTLFEIVNLLNIRTNLISVVVVGLLGYLHFFTTGHQATLQSIHWDSAFLLTETIMFPLTHLAVILDTFGPFILTSIAVALLTLWKKPPASKPVAFVSKVAENATSLLLYQITLTISTMVMTNHFRRHLMVWKIFAPRYMMNGLVLIVMNLVLVFVTIGFACPKVLKRWYDVFGA
;
A
#
# COMPACT_ATOMS: atom_id res chain seq x y z
N MET A 1 -7.66 14.96 36.91
CA MET A 1 -8.84 15.80 37.24
C MET A 1 -10.10 14.96 37.40
N ALA A 2 -10.49 14.13 36.41
CA ALA A 2 -11.70 13.29 36.47
C ALA A 2 -11.91 12.48 37.77
N LYS A 3 -10.84 12.02 38.42
CA LYS A 3 -10.92 11.32 39.71
C LYS A 3 -11.20 12.25 40.91
N ASN A 4 -10.65 13.46 40.88
CA ASN A 4 -10.67 14.39 42.02
C ASN A 4 -11.81 15.41 41.94
N HIS A 5 -12.26 15.72 40.71
CA HIS A 5 -13.33 16.67 40.40
C HIS A 5 -14.30 16.02 39.39
N PRO A 6 -15.05 14.98 39.81
CA PRO A 6 -15.88 14.17 38.91
C PRO A 6 -17.06 14.95 38.31
N GLU A 7 -17.49 16.04 38.95
CA GLU A 7 -18.57 16.92 38.46
C GLU A 7 -18.07 17.93 37.40
N ASN A 8 -16.76 18.13 37.32
CA ASN A 8 -16.11 19.04 36.38
C ASN A 8 -15.56 18.32 35.16
N ALA A 9 -15.29 17.01 35.27
CA ALA A 9 -14.43 16.31 34.33
C ALA A 9 -14.85 14.86 34.09
N VAL A 10 -14.95 14.48 32.83
CA VAL A 10 -15.28 13.12 32.38
C VAL A 10 -14.16 12.61 31.48
N LEU A 11 -13.78 11.34 31.67
CA LEU A 11 -12.84 10.64 30.80
C LEU A 11 -13.52 9.35 30.35
N LEU A 12 -13.62 9.12 29.05
CA LEU A 12 -14.25 7.98 28.41
C LEU A 12 -13.28 7.33 27.41
N LYS A 13 -13.45 6.03 27.16
CA LYS A 13 -12.89 5.40 25.95
C LYS A 13 -13.69 5.88 24.74
N PHE A 14 -13.00 6.25 23.67
CA PHE A 14 -13.60 6.82 22.48
C PHE A 14 -13.28 5.93 21.28
N LEU A 15 -14.30 5.22 20.79
CA LEU A 15 -14.14 4.15 19.81
C LEU A 15 -14.31 4.69 18.40
N ALA A 16 -13.24 4.62 17.62
CA ALA A 16 -13.28 4.90 16.20
C ALA A 16 -13.93 3.75 15.42
N ASP A 17 -14.72 4.06 14.39
CA ASP A 17 -15.03 3.07 13.35
C ASP A 17 -13.81 2.87 12.43
N PRO A 18 -13.61 1.71 11.80
CA PRO A 18 -12.63 1.57 10.73
C PRO A 18 -13.10 2.21 9.41
N PRO A 19 -12.21 2.69 8.53
CA PRO A 19 -10.75 2.76 8.70
C PRO A 19 -10.34 3.88 9.65
N THR A 20 -9.36 3.61 10.52
CA THR A 20 -8.83 4.55 11.52
C THR A 20 -7.78 5.49 10.95
N THR A 21 -8.09 6.17 9.85
CA THR A 21 -7.22 7.22 9.27
C THR A 21 -7.77 8.60 9.61
N THR A 22 -6.90 9.57 9.93
CA THR A 22 -7.29 10.92 10.39
C THR A 22 -8.39 11.55 9.57
N LEU A 23 -8.23 11.59 8.24
CA LEU A 23 -9.25 12.19 7.37
C LEU A 23 -10.64 11.54 7.51
N GLN A 24 -10.69 10.21 7.60
CA GLN A 24 -11.96 9.49 7.75
C GLN A 24 -12.56 9.68 9.13
N ARG A 25 -11.72 9.83 10.15
CA ARG A 25 -12.15 10.14 11.51
C ARG A 25 -12.67 11.56 11.63
N LEU A 26 -11.99 12.55 11.06
CA LEU A 26 -12.44 13.94 11.03
C LEU A 26 -13.80 14.07 10.32
N LYS A 27 -14.02 13.34 9.22
CA LYS A 27 -15.35 13.23 8.60
C LYS A 27 -16.37 12.70 9.61
N GLY A 28 -16.17 11.50 10.17
CA GLY A 28 -17.12 10.91 11.13
C GLY A 28 -17.36 11.76 12.39
N LEU A 29 -16.33 12.43 12.91
CA LEU A 29 -16.36 13.29 14.10
C LEU A 29 -17.07 14.63 13.87
N THR A 30 -17.31 15.02 12.61
CA THR A 30 -18.00 16.28 12.28
C THR A 30 -19.37 16.04 11.66
N THR A 31 -19.58 14.91 10.98
CA THR A 31 -20.84 14.56 10.32
C THR A 31 -21.73 13.65 11.17
N GLY A 32 -21.13 12.85 12.05
CA GLY A 32 -21.80 11.79 12.81
C GLY A 32 -22.21 10.59 11.93
N SER A 33 -21.70 10.54 10.70
CA SER A 33 -21.98 9.47 9.73
C SER A 33 -20.91 8.39 9.75
N LEU A 34 -21.22 7.23 9.16
CA LEU A 34 -20.27 6.14 9.01
C LEU A 34 -19.36 6.39 7.80
N PRO A 35 -18.03 6.38 7.97
CA PRO A 35 -17.09 6.55 6.87
C PRO A 35 -16.99 5.29 6.01
N THR A 36 -16.70 5.46 4.71
CA THR A 36 -16.55 4.34 3.77
C THR A 36 -15.11 4.19 3.27
N PHE A 37 -14.67 2.95 2.99
CA PHE A 37 -13.31 2.69 2.49
C PHE A 37 -13.01 3.34 1.13
N ILE A 38 -14.03 3.59 0.30
CA ILE A 38 -13.86 4.26 -1.00
C ILE A 38 -13.51 5.74 -0.80
N ASP A 39 -14.06 6.38 0.24
CA ASP A 39 -13.77 7.77 0.59
C ASP A 39 -12.30 7.96 1.00
N ALA A 40 -11.63 6.93 1.53
CA ALA A 40 -10.21 7.02 1.87
C ALA A 40 -9.32 7.19 0.64
N GLY A 41 -9.71 6.64 -0.51
CA GLY A 41 -8.97 6.74 -1.76
C GLY A 41 -9.24 8.04 -2.54
N SER A 42 -10.49 8.52 -2.54
CA SER A 42 -10.84 9.79 -3.19
C SER A 42 -10.35 11.00 -2.41
N ASN A 43 -10.30 10.91 -1.07
CA ASN A 43 -10.01 12.05 -0.22
C ASN A 43 -8.54 12.13 0.21
N PHE A 44 -7.63 11.32 -0.34
CA PHE A 44 -6.18 11.49 -0.13
C PHE A 44 -5.69 12.91 -0.52
N ASN A 45 -6.51 13.69 -1.23
CA ASN A 45 -6.25 15.06 -1.64
C ASN A 45 -7.06 16.12 -0.83
N GLY A 46 -7.77 15.72 0.24
CA GLY A 46 -8.47 16.64 1.14
C GLY A 46 -9.66 17.39 0.52
N ASP A 47 -10.49 16.72 -0.28
CA ASP A 47 -11.66 17.38 -0.89
C ASP A 47 -12.66 17.89 0.17
N ILE A 48 -13.26 19.06 -0.08
CA ILE A 48 -14.21 19.72 0.83
C ILE A 48 -15.39 18.78 1.16
N ILE A 49 -15.75 18.70 2.44
CA ILE A 49 -16.94 17.95 2.87
C ILE A 49 -18.18 18.80 2.61
N GLU A 50 -18.93 18.43 1.56
CA GLU A 50 -20.21 19.06 1.20
C GLU A 50 -21.40 18.51 2.01
N GLU A 51 -21.21 17.38 2.68
CA GLU A 51 -22.21 16.75 3.56
C GLU A 51 -22.48 17.63 4.79
N ASP A 52 -23.70 17.56 5.33
CA ASP A 52 -24.06 18.32 6.52
C ASP A 52 -23.20 17.90 7.72
N ASN A 53 -22.59 18.88 8.38
CA ASN A 53 -21.61 18.69 9.44
C ASN A 53 -21.62 19.84 10.46
N LEU A 54 -21.01 19.61 11.63
CA LEU A 54 -20.95 20.59 12.72
C LEU A 54 -20.36 21.94 12.28
N ILE A 55 -19.31 21.94 11.47
CA ILE A 55 -18.58 23.15 11.09
C ILE A 55 -19.44 24.00 10.12
N SER A 56 -20.10 23.35 9.15
CA SER A 56 -21.03 24.04 8.26
C SER A 56 -22.27 24.56 9.02
N GLN A 57 -22.82 23.79 9.96
CA GLN A 57 -23.94 24.23 10.80
C GLN A 57 -23.59 25.47 11.63
N LEU A 58 -22.40 25.50 12.24
CA LEU A 58 -21.87 26.66 12.94
C LEU A 58 -21.80 27.88 12.02
N TYR A 59 -21.18 27.73 10.84
CA TYR A 59 -21.07 28.79 9.85
C TYR A 59 -22.44 29.34 9.43
N PHE A 60 -23.40 28.47 9.08
CA PHE A 60 -24.74 28.89 8.67
C PHE A 60 -25.57 29.48 9.82
N SER A 61 -25.24 29.18 11.07
CA SER A 61 -25.81 29.83 12.26
C SER A 61 -25.17 31.18 12.60
N GLY A 62 -24.21 31.65 11.79
CA GLY A 62 -23.50 32.92 12.01
C GLY A 62 -22.41 32.85 13.07
N ARG A 63 -22.04 31.64 13.53
CA ARG A 63 -20.99 31.41 14.52
C ARG A 63 -19.62 31.26 13.86
N LYS A 64 -18.57 31.71 14.54
CA LYS A 64 -17.21 31.76 14.03
C LYS A 64 -16.38 30.61 14.60
N VAL A 65 -15.78 29.82 13.70
CA VAL A 65 -14.89 28.70 14.05
C VAL A 65 -13.44 29.10 13.79
N ALA A 66 -12.67 29.32 14.85
CA ALA A 66 -11.23 29.54 14.79
C ALA A 66 -10.48 28.21 14.77
N PHE A 67 -9.38 28.14 14.01
CA PHE A 67 -8.63 26.90 13.80
C PHE A 67 -7.12 27.13 13.80
N THR A 68 -6.39 26.23 14.43
CA THR A 68 -4.95 26.10 14.25
C THR A 68 -4.55 24.62 14.30
N GLY A 69 -3.69 24.18 13.39
CA GLY A 69 -3.29 22.79 13.31
C GLY A 69 -3.00 22.35 11.89
N ASP A 70 -3.19 21.06 11.61
CA ASP A 70 -2.89 20.50 10.31
C ASP A 70 -3.77 21.07 9.16
N ASP A 71 -3.25 21.04 7.94
CA ASP A 71 -3.91 21.57 6.73
C ASP A 71 -5.02 20.67 6.17
N THR A 72 -5.20 19.45 6.69
CA THR A 72 -6.35 18.58 6.35
C THR A 72 -7.65 19.24 6.78
N TRP A 73 -7.70 19.90 7.94
CA TRP A 73 -8.88 20.66 8.36
C TRP A 73 -9.25 21.79 7.40
N ASP A 74 -8.26 22.54 6.90
CA ASP A 74 -8.51 23.61 5.95
C ASP A 74 -8.96 23.08 4.59
N ALA A 75 -8.42 21.93 4.17
CA ALA A 75 -8.83 21.26 2.95
C ALA A 75 -10.29 20.77 3.05
N LEU A 76 -10.67 20.13 4.16
CA LEU A 76 -12.01 19.58 4.37
C LEU A 76 -13.09 20.64 4.65
N PHE A 77 -12.76 21.69 5.43
CA PHE A 77 -13.75 22.63 5.98
C PHE A 77 -13.48 24.10 5.63
N GLY A 78 -12.47 24.39 4.81
CA GLY A 78 -12.00 25.75 4.57
C GLY A 78 -13.08 26.81 4.31
N PRO A 79 -14.12 26.57 3.48
CA PRO A 79 -15.19 27.54 3.27
C PRO A 79 -15.96 27.94 4.54
N TYR A 80 -15.96 27.09 5.56
CA TYR A 80 -16.70 27.23 6.81
C TYR A 80 -15.85 27.73 7.99
N LEU A 81 -14.52 27.78 7.84
CA LEU A 81 -13.59 28.26 8.87
C LEU A 81 -13.47 29.80 8.88
N TYR A 82 -13.27 30.38 10.06
CA TYR A 82 -13.09 31.82 10.21
C TYR A 82 -11.67 32.24 9.81
N ARG A 83 -11.54 32.70 8.56
CA ARG A 83 -10.25 32.95 7.89
C ARG A 83 -9.28 33.89 8.61
N ASN A 84 -9.78 34.83 9.40
CA ASN A 84 -8.91 35.73 10.16
C ASN A 84 -8.17 35.04 11.31
N LEU A 85 -8.72 33.93 11.82
CA LEU A 85 -8.16 33.14 12.94
C LEU A 85 -7.99 31.67 12.52
N THR A 86 -7.49 31.44 11.31
CA THR A 86 -7.23 30.11 10.73
C THR A 86 -5.75 29.99 10.35
N PHE A 87 -5.04 29.05 10.98
CA PHE A 87 -3.59 28.86 10.82
C PHE A 87 -3.25 27.38 10.53
N PRO A 88 -3.29 26.95 9.25
CA PRO A 88 -2.99 25.58 8.85
C PRO A 88 -1.50 25.32 8.63
N TYR A 89 -1.05 24.09 8.87
CA TYR A 89 0.34 23.61 8.75
C TYR A 89 0.42 22.27 7.99
N GLU A 90 1.53 21.98 7.31
CA GLU A 90 1.68 20.78 6.46
C GLU A 90 1.52 19.47 7.26
N SER A 91 0.48 18.68 6.93
CA SER A 91 0.08 17.49 7.69
C SER A 91 0.88 16.21 7.41
N LEU A 92 1.37 16.01 6.18
CA LEU A 92 1.88 14.69 5.77
C LEU A 92 3.36 14.45 6.04
N ASN A 93 4.06 15.42 6.63
CA ASN A 93 5.48 15.30 6.93
C ASN A 93 5.73 14.56 8.25
N VAL A 94 5.68 13.22 8.24
CA VAL A 94 5.93 12.37 9.43
C VAL A 94 7.31 12.55 10.07
N TRP A 95 8.23 13.23 9.38
CA TRP A 95 9.55 13.55 9.92
C TRP A 95 9.53 14.76 10.85
N ASP A 96 8.53 15.63 10.71
CA ASP A 96 8.34 16.79 11.53
C ASP A 96 7.48 16.45 12.76
N LEU A 97 8.10 16.46 13.93
CA LEU A 97 7.36 16.27 15.18
C LEU A 97 6.93 17.59 15.81
N TYR A 98 7.37 18.75 15.33
CA TYR A 98 7.33 19.99 16.12
C TYR A 98 6.61 21.15 15.46
N SER A 99 6.70 21.35 14.14
CA SER A 99 6.23 22.62 13.55
C SER A 99 4.71 22.79 13.69
N VAL A 100 3.94 21.72 13.52
CA VAL A 100 2.47 21.74 13.71
C VAL A 100 2.14 22.02 15.17
N ASP A 101 2.66 21.23 16.11
CA ASP A 101 2.40 21.39 17.54
C ASP A 101 2.80 22.78 18.06
N GLN A 102 3.97 23.28 17.64
CA GLN A 102 4.44 24.61 18.02
C GLN A 102 3.59 25.71 17.38
N GLY A 103 3.21 25.53 16.12
CA GLY A 103 2.28 26.41 15.43
C GLY A 103 0.95 26.54 16.16
N VAL A 104 0.39 25.42 16.63
CA VAL A 104 -0.81 25.42 17.47
C VAL A 104 -0.58 26.18 18.76
N ILE A 105 0.51 25.90 19.48
CA ILE A 105 0.85 26.58 20.74
C ILE A 105 0.99 28.09 20.55
N ASP A 106 1.65 28.51 19.47
CA ASP A 106 1.93 29.91 19.18
C ASP A 106 0.66 30.72 18.88
N HIS A 107 -0.41 30.08 18.40
CA HIS A 107 -1.66 30.75 18.02
C HIS A 107 -2.81 30.52 19.00
N ILE A 108 -2.95 29.33 19.59
CA ILE A 108 -4.11 29.00 20.43
C ILE A 108 -4.18 29.89 21.67
N PHE A 109 -3.06 30.14 22.35
CA PHE A 109 -3.05 30.94 23.58
C PHE A 109 -3.28 32.44 23.31
N PRO A 110 -2.67 33.07 22.28
CA PRO A 110 -3.07 34.42 21.88
C PRO A 110 -4.54 34.53 21.49
N ILE A 111 -5.10 33.57 20.73
CA ILE A 111 -6.53 33.59 20.36
C ILE A 111 -7.42 33.54 21.61
N MET A 112 -7.08 32.71 22.60
CA MET A 112 -7.82 32.62 23.86
C MET A 112 -7.75 33.90 24.70
N LYS A 113 -6.63 34.64 24.67
CA LYS A 113 -6.43 35.84 25.49
C LYS A 113 -6.88 37.14 24.83
N ASP A 114 -6.45 37.34 23.59
CA ASP A 114 -6.55 38.62 22.89
C ASP A 114 -7.81 38.70 22.00
N ASN A 115 -8.39 37.54 21.65
CA ASN A 115 -9.53 37.41 20.74
C ASN A 115 -10.68 36.60 21.34
N SER A 116 -10.81 36.56 22.68
CA SER A 116 -11.79 35.70 23.39
C SER A 116 -13.25 35.93 22.99
N THR A 117 -13.58 37.10 22.42
CA THR A 117 -14.93 37.43 21.94
C THR A 117 -15.12 37.28 20.43
N ASP A 118 -14.07 36.90 19.70
CA ASP A 118 -14.07 36.86 18.23
C ASP A 118 -14.35 35.47 17.66
N TRP A 119 -14.49 34.44 18.50
CA TRP A 119 -14.77 33.06 18.13
C TRP A 119 -15.85 32.44 19.03
N ASP A 120 -16.61 31.50 18.49
CA ASP A 120 -17.59 30.68 19.24
C ASP A 120 -17.07 29.25 19.46
N VAL A 121 -16.24 28.76 18.55
CA VAL A 121 -15.54 27.48 18.66
C VAL A 121 -14.08 27.66 18.27
N LEU A 122 -13.16 27.14 19.08
CA LEU A 122 -11.72 27.13 18.83
C LEU A 122 -11.23 25.70 18.75
N ILE A 123 -10.56 25.36 17.64
CA ILE A 123 -10.03 24.02 17.39
C ILE A 123 -8.50 24.10 17.30
N GLY A 124 -7.82 23.29 18.12
CA GLY A 124 -6.37 23.07 18.06
C GLY A 124 -6.09 21.61 17.71
N HIS A 125 -5.46 21.35 16.56
CA HIS A 125 -5.16 19.99 16.10
C HIS A 125 -3.65 19.72 16.11
N PHE A 126 -3.22 18.74 16.91
CA PHE A 126 -1.82 18.36 17.11
C PHE A 126 -1.50 17.07 16.36
N LEU A 127 -0.28 16.96 15.81
CA LEU A 127 0.17 15.79 15.04
C LEU A 127 1.41 15.11 15.60
N GLY A 128 2.13 15.75 16.54
CA GLY A 128 3.43 15.24 16.98
C GLY A 128 3.42 13.84 17.60
N VAL A 129 2.30 13.42 18.22
CA VAL A 129 2.13 12.05 18.73
C VAL A 129 1.96 11.04 17.60
N ASP A 130 1.11 11.33 16.60
CA ASP A 130 0.91 10.45 15.45
C ASP A 130 2.21 10.28 14.65
N HIS A 131 2.87 11.39 14.31
CA HIS A 131 4.13 11.38 13.60
C HIS A 131 5.23 10.64 14.38
N CYS A 132 5.27 10.78 15.71
CA CYS A 132 6.20 10.03 16.54
C CYS A 132 5.92 8.52 16.49
N GLY A 133 4.65 8.12 16.44
CA GLY A 133 4.23 6.75 16.23
C GLY A 133 4.77 6.17 14.92
N HIS A 134 4.43 6.78 13.78
CA HIS A 134 4.89 6.31 12.45
C HIS A 134 6.39 6.25 12.34
N ARG A 135 7.07 7.28 12.87
CA ARG A 135 8.50 7.43 12.71
C ARG A 135 9.29 6.50 13.63
N TYR A 136 8.96 6.49 14.92
CA TYR A 136 9.78 5.86 15.95
C TYR A 136 9.09 4.68 16.66
N GLY A 137 7.78 4.56 16.52
CA GLY A 137 6.94 3.62 17.27
C GLY A 137 6.48 4.18 18.63
N PRO A 138 5.37 3.64 19.18
CA PRO A 138 4.72 4.19 20.38
C PRO A 138 5.53 4.05 21.68
N GLN A 139 6.55 3.19 21.70
CA GLN A 139 7.41 2.96 22.87
C GLN A 139 8.69 3.80 22.88
N HIS A 140 8.88 4.69 21.89
CA HIS A 140 10.06 5.52 21.80
C HIS A 140 10.06 6.66 22.83
N TYR A 141 11.23 7.11 23.28
CA TYR A 141 11.32 8.18 24.30
C TYR A 141 10.73 9.51 23.81
N ALA A 142 10.85 9.81 22.51
CA ALA A 142 10.23 11.00 21.91
C ALA A 142 8.69 11.03 22.08
N MET A 143 8.05 9.85 22.17
CA MET A 143 6.61 9.76 22.45
C MET A 143 6.30 10.32 23.84
N LYS A 144 7.14 9.99 24.82
CA LYS A 144 7.00 10.52 26.19
C LYS A 144 7.09 12.04 26.22
N ASP A 145 8.04 12.62 25.49
CA ASP A 145 8.22 14.08 25.45
C ASP A 145 7.01 14.76 24.78
N LYS A 146 6.46 14.15 23.72
CA LYS A 146 5.25 14.64 23.04
C LYS A 146 4.00 14.54 23.91
N LEU A 147 3.84 13.44 24.65
CA LEU A 147 2.75 13.29 25.62
C LEU A 147 2.86 14.30 26.77
N HIS A 148 4.07 14.60 27.24
CA HIS A 148 4.29 15.67 28.22
C HIS A 148 3.93 17.05 27.67
N GLN A 149 4.34 17.37 26.43
CA GLN A 149 3.96 18.62 25.76
C GLN A 149 2.43 18.77 25.69
N LEU A 150 1.71 17.71 25.30
CA LEU A 150 0.24 17.74 25.25
C LEU A 150 -0.38 17.89 26.64
N ASP A 151 0.12 17.20 27.67
CA ASP A 151 -0.37 17.38 29.06
C ASP A 151 -0.19 18.83 29.54
N ASP A 152 0.97 19.44 29.25
CA ASP A 152 1.25 20.84 29.60
C ASP A 152 0.33 21.81 28.86
N VAL A 153 0.08 21.58 27.56
CA VAL A 153 -0.89 22.36 26.77
C VAL A 153 -2.29 22.24 27.37
N ILE A 154 -2.77 21.02 27.64
CA ILE A 154 -4.11 20.78 28.22
C ILE A 154 -4.26 21.51 29.55
N ARG A 155 -3.26 21.43 30.45
CA ARG A 155 -3.26 22.15 31.73
C ARG A 155 -3.34 23.66 31.54
N LYS A 156 -2.60 24.19 30.57
CA LYS A 156 -2.58 25.63 30.29
C LYS A 156 -3.90 26.10 29.71
N VAL A 157 -4.50 25.37 28.76
CA VAL A 157 -5.85 25.64 28.23
C VAL A 157 -6.87 25.67 29.38
N ILE A 158 -6.86 24.66 30.26
CA ILE A 158 -7.74 24.62 31.44
C ILE A 158 -7.55 25.84 32.35
N SER A 159 -6.32 26.32 32.52
CA SER A 159 -6.07 27.50 33.34
C SER A 159 -6.60 28.79 32.70
N GLU A 160 -6.50 28.92 31.38
CA GLU A 160 -6.78 30.15 30.63
C GLU A 160 -8.21 30.26 30.07
N MET A 161 -8.93 29.16 29.89
CA MET A 161 -10.34 29.17 29.45
C MET A 161 -11.25 29.91 30.46
N ASP A 162 -12.40 30.43 30.03
CA ASP A 162 -13.37 31.05 30.95
C ASP A 162 -14.27 30.00 31.64
N ASP A 163 -15.22 30.48 32.45
CA ASP A 163 -16.14 29.64 33.23
C ASP A 163 -17.38 29.19 32.43
N GLU A 164 -17.57 29.71 31.20
CA GLU A 164 -18.71 29.42 30.31
C GLU A 164 -18.33 28.46 29.16
N THR A 165 -17.04 28.14 29.02
CA THR A 165 -16.52 27.25 27.98
C THR A 165 -16.46 25.80 28.45
N VAL A 166 -16.74 24.86 27.54
CA VAL A 166 -16.46 23.43 27.73
C VAL A 166 -15.28 23.03 26.86
N LEU A 167 -14.29 22.37 27.47
CA LEU A 167 -13.13 21.81 26.78
C LEU A 167 -13.37 20.34 26.42
N PHE A 168 -13.14 20.01 25.15
CA PHE A 168 -13.07 18.64 24.66
C PHE A 168 -11.64 18.34 24.21
N VAL A 169 -11.08 17.23 24.69
CA VAL A 169 -9.77 16.72 24.28
C VAL A 169 -9.93 15.27 23.90
N PHE A 170 -9.61 14.91 22.66
CA PHE A 170 -9.74 13.54 22.19
C PHE A 170 -8.72 13.18 21.12
N GLY A 171 -8.50 11.88 20.97
CA GLY A 171 -7.81 11.31 19.81
C GLY A 171 -8.80 10.88 18.75
N ASP A 172 -8.46 11.10 17.48
CA ASP A 172 -9.22 10.63 16.33
C ASP A 172 -9.03 9.11 16.10
N HIS A 173 -7.88 8.55 16.44
CA HIS A 173 -7.64 7.11 16.48
C HIS A 173 -6.57 6.71 17.51
N GLY A 174 -6.38 5.41 17.68
CA GLY A 174 -5.23 4.81 18.35
C GLY A 174 -4.12 4.41 17.36
N MET A 175 -3.19 3.54 17.79
CA MET A 175 -2.02 3.13 17.01
C MET A 175 -1.54 1.75 17.46
N ASP A 176 -1.17 0.89 16.51
CA ASP A 176 -0.61 -0.41 16.82
C ASP A 176 0.81 -0.34 17.43
N SER A 177 1.29 -1.48 17.94
CA SER A 177 2.64 -1.60 18.54
C SER A 177 3.81 -1.26 17.60
N THR A 178 3.58 -1.21 16.29
CA THR A 178 4.58 -0.86 15.27
C THR A 178 4.55 0.60 14.88
N GLY A 179 3.57 1.36 15.37
CA GLY A 179 3.38 2.76 15.00
C GLY A 179 2.56 2.95 13.74
N ASN A 180 1.69 2.00 13.38
CA ASN A 180 0.77 2.15 12.26
C ASN A 180 -0.70 2.24 12.72
N HIS A 181 -1.55 2.79 11.85
CA HIS A 181 -3.00 2.84 12.03
C HIS A 181 -3.73 2.76 10.67
N GLY A 182 -5.06 2.78 10.68
CA GLY A 182 -5.95 2.64 9.51
C GLY A 182 -6.69 1.31 9.44
N GLY A 183 -6.53 0.44 10.44
CA GLY A 183 -7.17 -0.86 10.58
C GLY A 183 -8.39 -0.89 11.49
N GLU A 184 -8.62 -2.06 12.08
CA GLU A 184 -9.79 -2.36 12.94
C GLU A 184 -9.37 -3.05 14.26
N THR A 185 -8.09 -2.90 14.63
CA THR A 185 -7.52 -3.56 15.81
C THR A 185 -7.86 -2.76 17.06
N GLN A 186 -7.94 -3.41 18.22
CA GLN A 186 -8.37 -2.71 19.45
C GLN A 186 -7.46 -1.51 19.76
N ASP A 187 -6.15 -1.65 19.61
CA ASP A 187 -5.17 -0.58 19.82
C ASP A 187 -5.33 0.57 18.80
N GLU A 188 -5.82 0.31 17.59
CA GLU A 188 -6.12 1.33 16.58
C GLU A 188 -7.49 2.00 16.78
N LEU A 189 -8.49 1.26 17.27
CA LEU A 189 -9.85 1.75 17.47
C LEU A 189 -10.00 2.56 18.77
N GLU A 190 -9.28 2.18 19.83
CA GLU A 190 -9.40 2.81 21.14
C GLU A 190 -8.58 4.11 21.21
N SER A 191 -9.26 5.24 21.35
CA SER A 191 -8.68 6.50 21.80
C SER A 191 -9.36 6.97 23.10
N ALA A 192 -9.12 8.22 23.51
CA ALA A 192 -9.73 8.81 24.69
C ALA A 192 -10.59 10.02 24.33
N LEU A 193 -11.66 10.24 25.09
CA LEU A 193 -12.41 11.50 25.14
C LEU A 193 -12.37 12.04 26.57
N PHE A 194 -11.82 13.24 26.72
CA PHE A 194 -11.81 14.01 27.96
C PHE A 194 -12.66 15.27 27.79
N MET A 195 -13.68 15.41 28.63
CA MET A 195 -14.57 16.56 28.68
C MET A 195 -14.35 17.32 30.00
N TYR A 196 -14.27 18.64 29.95
CA TYR A 196 -13.98 19.46 31.12
C TYR A 196 -14.74 20.79 31.12
N SER A 197 -15.25 21.19 32.28
CA SER A 197 -15.77 22.53 32.57
C SER A 197 -15.18 23.04 33.89
N LYS A 198 -14.88 24.34 33.98
CA LYS A 198 -14.44 24.98 35.23
C LYS A 198 -15.55 24.96 36.29
N THR A 199 -16.80 25.02 35.85
CA THR A 199 -17.98 24.92 36.71
C THR A 199 -18.49 23.47 36.74
N PRO A 200 -19.04 22.99 37.87
CA PRO A 200 -19.67 21.67 37.93
C PRO A 200 -20.81 21.57 36.89
N TYR A 201 -20.71 20.60 35.97
CA TYR A 201 -21.66 20.42 34.88
C TYR A 201 -21.96 18.95 34.58
N PHE A 202 -20.94 18.11 34.53
CA PHE A 202 -21.06 16.73 34.08
C PHE A 202 -21.50 15.78 35.20
N GLY A 203 -22.33 14.80 34.86
CA GLY A 203 -22.70 13.74 35.79
C GLY A 203 -21.83 12.51 35.69
N ARG A 204 -22.13 11.52 36.55
CA ARG A 204 -21.46 10.21 36.57
C ARG A 204 -22.48 9.10 36.61
N LEU A 205 -22.24 8.09 35.78
CA LEU A 205 -22.95 6.81 35.86
C LEU A 205 -22.47 6.01 37.08
N SER A 206 -23.00 4.80 37.24
CA SER A 206 -22.61 3.88 38.29
C SER A 206 -21.10 3.60 38.24
N SER A 207 -20.46 3.50 39.41
CA SER A 207 -18.99 3.44 39.53
C SER A 207 -18.34 2.24 38.85
N ASP A 208 -19.09 1.14 38.67
CA ASP A 208 -18.67 -0.07 37.95
C ASP A 208 -18.40 0.20 36.46
N LYS A 209 -18.98 1.26 35.87
CA LYS A 209 -18.72 1.66 34.48
C LYS A 209 -17.34 2.31 34.29
N TYR A 210 -16.68 2.76 35.35
CA TYR A 210 -15.38 3.45 35.26
C TYR A 210 -14.25 2.61 35.86
N ASP A 211 -14.32 1.29 35.65
CA ASP A 211 -13.35 0.34 36.16
C ASP A 211 -11.99 0.44 35.43
N LEU A 212 -10.94 0.76 36.19
CA LEU A 212 -9.57 0.88 35.69
C LEU A 212 -8.76 -0.43 35.81
N THR A 213 -9.34 -1.50 36.37
CA THR A 213 -8.69 -2.81 36.40
C THR A 213 -8.56 -3.38 34.98
N ASP A 214 -7.63 -4.32 34.81
CA ASP A 214 -7.35 -4.97 33.52
C ASP A 214 -7.15 -3.99 32.35
N LEU A 215 -6.33 -2.94 32.60
CA LEU A 215 -6.06 -1.87 31.64
C LEU A 215 -7.32 -1.15 31.12
N GLY A 216 -8.39 -1.16 31.92
CA GLY A 216 -9.66 -0.52 31.56
C GLY A 216 -10.47 -1.30 30.55
N ALA A 217 -10.31 -2.63 30.42
CA ALA A 217 -11.08 -3.46 29.49
C ALA A 217 -12.61 -3.24 29.60
N ASN A 218 -13.12 -2.99 30.82
CA ASN A 218 -14.54 -2.73 31.09
C ASN A 218 -14.85 -1.24 31.35
N TYR A 219 -13.92 -0.34 31.05
CA TYR A 219 -14.11 1.09 31.23
C TYR A 219 -15.12 1.63 30.21
N ARG A 220 -15.94 2.62 30.61
CA ARG A 220 -17.00 3.23 29.79
C ARG A 220 -16.46 3.65 28.42
N ALA A 221 -16.99 3.03 27.38
CA ALA A 221 -16.65 3.29 25.99
C ALA A 221 -17.86 3.82 25.22
N ILE A 222 -17.65 4.85 24.40
CA ILE A 222 -18.63 5.48 23.50
C ILE A 222 -18.14 5.43 22.06
N ASP A 223 -19.04 5.50 21.09
CA ASP A 223 -18.66 5.59 19.68
C ASP A 223 -18.31 7.04 19.30
N GLN A 224 -17.38 7.23 18.37
CA GLN A 224 -16.97 8.58 17.95
C GLN A 224 -18.10 9.43 17.39
N ILE A 225 -19.06 8.79 16.72
CA ILE A 225 -20.22 9.47 16.14
C ILE A 225 -21.15 10.08 17.21
N ASP A 226 -21.09 9.61 18.46
CA ASP A 226 -21.88 10.13 19.59
C ASP A 226 -21.46 11.56 19.99
N PHE A 227 -20.25 11.97 19.60
CA PHE A 227 -19.75 13.33 19.81
C PHE A 227 -20.59 14.39 19.10
N VAL A 228 -21.01 14.10 17.87
CA VAL A 228 -21.70 15.07 17.00
C VAL A 228 -23.04 15.54 17.55
N PRO A 229 -24.01 14.67 17.88
CA PRO A 229 -25.26 15.13 18.46
C PRO A 229 -25.06 15.79 19.83
N THR A 230 -24.09 15.30 20.63
CA THR A 230 -23.77 15.88 21.94
C THR A 230 -23.33 17.33 21.82
N VAL A 231 -22.33 17.60 20.97
CA VAL A 231 -21.79 18.95 20.79
C VAL A 231 -22.78 19.89 20.09
N ALA A 232 -23.54 19.39 19.10
CA ALA A 232 -24.58 20.19 18.46
C ALA A 232 -25.61 20.72 19.47
N MET A 233 -26.07 19.84 20.38
CA MET A 233 -27.03 20.22 21.42
C MET A 233 -26.43 21.16 22.46
N LEU A 234 -25.19 20.94 22.91
CA LEU A 234 -24.51 21.83 23.85
C LEU A 234 -24.29 23.24 23.28
N LEU A 235 -24.00 23.33 21.98
CA LEU A 235 -23.84 24.61 21.28
C LEU A 235 -25.20 25.24 20.92
N GLY A 236 -26.31 24.52 21.04
CA GLY A 236 -27.63 25.00 20.64
C GLY A 236 -27.79 25.18 19.13
N ILE A 237 -27.16 24.31 18.34
CA ILE A 237 -27.28 24.26 16.87
C ILE A 237 -28.01 22.96 16.45
N PRO A 238 -28.57 22.91 15.23
CA PRO A 238 -29.16 21.67 14.71
C PRO A 238 -28.14 20.53 14.66
N ILE A 239 -28.58 19.32 14.99
CA ILE A 239 -27.79 18.10 14.77
C ILE A 239 -27.65 17.90 13.26
N PRO A 240 -26.43 17.68 12.73
CA PRO A 240 -26.24 17.36 11.32
C PRO A 240 -27.17 16.25 10.85
N PHE A 241 -27.83 16.48 9.71
CA PHE A 241 -28.94 15.64 9.25
C PHE A 241 -28.59 14.15 9.10
N ASN A 242 -27.35 13.86 8.70
CA ASN A 242 -26.81 12.52 8.48
C ASN A 242 -26.14 11.90 9.72
N SER A 243 -26.25 12.52 10.90
CA SER A 243 -25.72 11.96 12.14
C SER A 243 -26.50 10.71 12.55
N LEU A 244 -25.79 9.71 13.06
CA LEU A 244 -26.33 8.47 13.59
C LEU A 244 -26.01 8.27 15.08
N GLY A 245 -25.27 9.21 15.67
CA GLY A 245 -24.80 9.12 17.04
C GLY A 245 -25.93 9.23 18.07
N SER A 246 -25.63 8.73 19.26
CA SER A 246 -26.42 8.88 20.47
C SER A 246 -25.85 10.01 21.34
N PRO A 247 -26.65 10.71 22.17
CA PRO A 247 -26.09 11.67 23.11
C PRO A 247 -25.25 10.98 24.21
N ILE A 248 -24.10 11.56 24.53
CA ILE A 248 -23.24 11.11 25.63
C ILE A 248 -23.94 11.45 26.95
N GLU A 249 -24.31 10.42 27.71
CA GLU A 249 -25.10 10.51 28.95
C GLU A 249 -24.57 11.55 29.94
N GLU A 250 -23.27 11.51 30.20
CA GLU A 250 -22.62 12.34 31.22
C GLU A 250 -22.78 13.85 30.96
N ALA A 251 -23.07 14.26 29.73
CA ALA A 251 -23.32 15.66 29.37
C ALA A 251 -24.77 16.11 29.66
N PHE A 252 -25.73 15.19 29.85
CA PHE A 252 -27.16 15.50 29.94
C PHE A 252 -27.84 15.03 31.23
N ILE A 253 -27.12 14.40 32.16
CA ILE A 253 -27.66 13.93 33.45
C ILE A 253 -27.34 14.86 34.63
N GLY A 254 -26.68 16.00 34.36
CA GLY A 254 -26.28 17.02 35.33
C GLY A 254 -25.25 16.58 36.38
N PRO A 255 -24.70 17.49 37.20
CA PRO A 255 -23.60 17.20 38.15
C PRO A 255 -23.91 16.09 39.15
N HIS A 256 -25.18 15.94 39.52
CA HIS A 256 -25.65 14.94 40.48
C HIS A 256 -26.02 13.60 39.83
N GLY A 257 -25.97 13.49 38.50
CA GLY A 257 -26.25 12.26 37.76
C GLY A 257 -27.72 11.80 37.82
N ASN A 258 -28.65 12.71 38.06
CA ASN A 258 -30.07 12.39 38.28
C ASN A 258 -31.04 13.20 37.40
N ASP A 259 -30.55 13.98 36.43
CA ASP A 259 -31.38 14.72 35.49
C ASP A 259 -31.87 13.82 34.34
N ALA A 260 -32.81 12.94 34.65
CA ALA A 260 -33.38 12.02 33.67
C ALA A 260 -34.25 12.73 32.61
N GLU A 261 -34.78 13.93 32.92
CA GLU A 261 -35.62 14.70 32.01
C GLU A 261 -34.78 15.28 30.86
N THR A 262 -33.68 15.97 31.19
CA THR A 262 -32.78 16.53 30.17
C THR A 262 -32.19 15.43 29.27
N LEU A 263 -31.80 14.29 29.84
CA LEU A 263 -31.33 13.14 29.05
C LEU A 263 -32.43 12.60 28.11
N ALA A 264 -33.66 12.46 28.61
CA ALA A 264 -34.78 11.99 27.81
C ALA A 264 -35.10 12.94 26.65
N ASP A 265 -34.99 14.25 26.85
CA ASP A 265 -35.19 15.25 25.79
C ASP A 265 -34.08 15.23 24.72
N ALA A 266 -32.83 15.06 25.14
CA ALA A 266 -31.70 14.85 24.22
C ALA A 266 -31.89 13.56 23.38
N LEU A 267 -32.32 12.47 24.02
CA LEU A 267 -32.63 11.21 23.34
C LEU A 267 -33.83 11.33 22.41
N ARG A 268 -34.86 12.08 22.78
CA ARG A 268 -36.02 12.34 21.91
C ARG A 268 -35.61 13.09 20.65
N THR A 269 -34.76 14.11 20.80
CA THR A 269 -34.28 14.92 19.68
C THR A 269 -33.46 14.08 18.69
N THR A 270 -32.50 13.31 19.21
CA THR A 270 -31.63 12.44 18.41
C THR A 270 -32.39 11.29 17.75
N THR A 271 -33.29 10.61 18.47
CA THR A 271 -34.12 9.53 17.87
C THR A 271 -35.05 10.03 16.77
N ASN A 272 -35.64 11.22 16.92
CA ASN A 272 -36.46 11.84 15.88
C ASN A 272 -35.64 12.19 14.64
N GLN A 273 -34.45 12.79 14.81
CA GLN A 273 -33.54 13.12 13.70
C GLN A 273 -33.09 11.85 12.96
N ILE A 274 -32.65 10.81 13.68
CA ILE A 274 -32.27 9.51 13.08
C ILE A 274 -33.44 8.92 12.30
N ASN A 275 -34.66 8.95 12.86
CA ASN A 275 -35.83 8.42 12.17
C ASN A 275 -36.14 9.21 10.89
N GLN A 276 -36.05 10.54 10.92
CA GLN A 276 -36.21 11.39 9.74
C GLN A 276 -35.15 11.09 8.68
N TYR A 277 -33.89 10.91 9.09
CA TYR A 277 -32.80 10.51 8.20
C TYR A 277 -33.11 9.17 7.51
N ARG A 278 -33.53 8.16 8.27
CA ARG A 278 -33.89 6.84 7.73
C ARG A 278 -35.00 6.90 6.68
N HIS A 279 -35.94 7.83 6.80
CA HIS A 279 -37.02 7.99 5.81
C HIS A 279 -36.56 8.54 4.46
N THR A 280 -35.33 9.08 4.35
CA THR A 280 -34.77 9.51 3.06
C THR A 280 -34.28 8.37 2.19
N SER A 281 -33.96 7.22 2.80
CA SER A 281 -33.59 6.00 2.09
C SER A 281 -34.81 5.06 2.00
N PRO A 282 -35.27 4.69 0.79
CA PRO A 282 -36.36 3.74 0.62
C PRO A 282 -36.13 2.41 1.35
N GLU A 283 -34.87 2.00 1.46
CA GLU A 283 -34.47 0.73 2.06
C GLU A 283 -34.55 0.78 3.60
N LEU A 284 -34.07 1.87 4.20
CA LEU A 284 -34.15 2.07 5.65
C LEU A 284 -35.59 2.38 6.10
N ALA A 285 -36.34 3.11 5.28
CA ALA A 285 -37.75 3.43 5.51
C ALA A 285 -38.65 2.17 5.52
N ALA A 286 -38.30 1.15 4.74
CA ALA A 286 -39.04 -0.12 4.67
C ALA A 286 -38.74 -1.09 5.82
N ASP A 287 -37.80 -0.76 6.72
CA ASP A 287 -37.39 -1.63 7.83
C ASP A 287 -38.46 -1.70 8.93
N THR A 288 -39.33 -2.72 8.84
CA THR A 288 -40.43 -2.90 9.79
C THR A 288 -39.97 -3.15 11.24
N GLU A 289 -38.76 -3.67 11.46
CA GLU A 289 -38.28 -3.97 12.81
C GLU A 289 -37.92 -2.68 13.54
N ILE A 290 -37.09 -1.84 12.90
CA ILE A 290 -36.65 -0.57 13.47
C ILE A 290 -37.83 0.42 13.59
N ASN A 291 -38.72 0.44 12.60
CA ASN A 291 -39.92 1.28 12.64
C ASN A 291 -40.83 0.90 13.83
N ARG A 292 -40.96 -0.40 14.16
CA ARG A 292 -41.70 -0.83 15.36
C ARG A 292 -41.03 -0.39 16.66
N LEU A 293 -39.70 -0.41 16.73
CA LEU A 293 -38.98 0.09 17.90
C LEU A 293 -39.23 1.60 18.09
N TYR A 294 -39.21 2.37 17.00
CA TYR A 294 -39.53 3.79 17.04
C TYR A 294 -40.98 4.07 17.48
N SER A 295 -41.96 3.33 16.96
CA SER A 295 -43.37 3.47 17.38
C SER A 295 -43.55 3.21 18.89
N ARG A 296 -42.85 2.22 19.45
CA ARG A 296 -42.92 1.92 20.89
C ARG A 296 -42.44 3.07 21.78
N LEU A 297 -41.50 3.91 21.31
CA LEU A 297 -41.05 5.11 22.06
C LEU A 297 -42.22 6.05 22.34
N HIS A 298 -43.17 6.12 21.40
CA HIS A 298 -44.31 7.04 21.42
C HIS A 298 -45.59 6.43 22.03
N GLU A 299 -45.67 5.11 22.18
CA GLU A 299 -46.87 4.41 22.66
C GLU A 299 -46.94 4.24 24.18
N LYS A 300 -45.82 4.35 24.93
CA LYS A 300 -45.78 3.84 26.32
C LYS A 300 -44.97 4.58 27.39
N SER A 301 -44.26 5.66 27.09
CA SER A 301 -43.28 6.21 28.03
C SER A 301 -43.83 7.39 28.87
N THR A 302 -44.42 7.11 30.04
CA THR A 302 -44.69 8.16 31.05
C THR A 302 -43.50 8.40 32.00
N GLU A 303 -42.53 7.47 32.05
CA GLU A 303 -41.33 7.60 32.88
C GLU A 303 -40.07 7.83 32.02
N TRP A 304 -39.24 8.79 32.43
CA TRP A 304 -38.02 9.19 31.72
C TRP A 304 -37.01 8.07 31.56
N ASN A 305 -36.79 7.26 32.61
CA ASN A 305 -35.83 6.15 32.56
C ASN A 305 -36.27 5.03 31.60
N GLU A 306 -37.56 4.73 31.52
CA GLU A 306 -38.10 3.76 30.56
C GLU A 306 -37.94 4.27 29.13
N PHE A 307 -38.23 5.56 28.89
CA PHE A 307 -38.00 6.20 27.60
C PHE A 307 -36.53 6.09 27.18
N SER A 308 -35.61 6.46 28.06
CA SER A 308 -34.18 6.45 27.76
C SER A 308 -33.69 5.05 27.39
N SER A 309 -34.10 4.01 28.14
CA SER A 309 -33.75 2.62 27.83
C SER A 309 -34.28 2.17 26.46
N LEU A 310 -35.51 2.52 26.12
CA LEU A 310 -36.08 2.22 24.80
C LEU A 310 -35.37 2.98 23.67
N ALA A 311 -34.98 4.24 23.92
CA ALA A 311 -34.32 5.10 22.94
C ALA A 311 -32.92 4.56 22.60
N TYR A 312 -32.14 4.15 23.60
CA TYR A 312 -30.84 3.49 23.37
C TYR A 312 -30.99 2.20 22.56
N ASN A 313 -31.96 1.36 22.88
CA ASN A 313 -32.21 0.14 22.12
C ASN A 313 -32.60 0.45 20.66
N TYR A 314 -33.40 1.48 20.41
CA TYR A 314 -33.69 1.93 19.04
C TYR A 314 -32.43 2.42 18.31
N GLN A 315 -31.62 3.26 18.95
CA GLN A 315 -30.41 3.82 18.35
C GLN A 315 -29.38 2.73 18.04
N GLU A 316 -29.08 1.85 19.00
CA GLU A 316 -28.14 0.74 18.83
C GLU A 316 -28.56 -0.18 17.66
N LYS A 317 -29.85 -0.57 17.62
CA LYS A 317 -30.37 -1.43 16.54
C LYS A 317 -30.42 -0.71 15.20
N SER A 318 -30.77 0.57 15.18
CA SER A 318 -30.78 1.40 13.98
C SER A 318 -29.38 1.54 13.40
N LEU A 319 -28.39 1.87 14.23
CA LEU A 319 -26.99 2.00 13.86
C LEU A 319 -26.45 0.67 13.31
N ALA A 320 -26.72 -0.45 13.98
CA ALA A 320 -26.33 -1.77 13.49
C ALA A 320 -26.91 -2.09 12.10
N LYS A 321 -28.18 -1.73 11.84
CA LYS A 321 -28.80 -1.90 10.53
C LYS A 321 -28.22 -0.97 9.46
N CYS A 322 -27.90 0.25 9.85
CA CYS A 322 -27.18 1.20 9.00
C CYS A 322 -25.80 0.67 8.61
N LYS A 323 -24.99 0.18 9.57
CA LYS A 323 -23.69 -0.46 9.32
C LYS A 323 -23.81 -1.65 8.35
N GLU A 324 -24.86 -2.47 8.46
CA GLU A 324 -25.12 -3.60 7.55
C GLU A 324 -25.42 -3.15 6.10
N LYS A 325 -26.12 -2.01 5.93
CA LYS A 325 -26.64 -1.55 4.64
C LYS A 325 -25.69 -0.64 3.86
N TRP A 326 -24.88 0.16 4.54
CA TRP A 326 -23.99 1.14 3.89
C TRP A 326 -22.85 0.51 3.07
N ALA A 327 -22.54 -0.76 3.29
CA ALA A 327 -21.73 -1.55 2.37
C ALA A 327 -22.57 -1.98 1.14
N THR A 328 -22.82 -1.04 0.23
CA THR A 328 -23.46 -1.35 -1.06
C THR A 328 -22.43 -1.83 -2.08
N PHE A 329 -22.77 -2.87 -2.83
CA PHE A 329 -21.90 -3.45 -3.86
C PHE A 329 -22.60 -3.34 -5.22
N ASP A 330 -21.93 -2.71 -6.18
CA ASP A 330 -22.39 -2.69 -7.56
C ASP A 330 -21.99 -4.00 -8.26
N ASP A 331 -22.84 -5.01 -8.12
CA ASP A 331 -22.63 -6.33 -8.72
C ASP A 331 -22.41 -6.22 -10.25
N THR A 332 -23.06 -5.28 -10.94
CA THR A 332 -22.92 -5.12 -12.40
C THR A 332 -21.50 -4.72 -12.78
N ASN A 333 -20.97 -3.68 -12.13
CA ASN A 333 -19.61 -3.19 -12.40
C ASN A 333 -18.55 -4.23 -11.99
N ILE A 334 -18.79 -4.96 -10.89
CA ILE A 334 -17.92 -6.07 -10.47
C ILE A 334 -17.89 -7.16 -11.56
N PHE A 335 -19.03 -7.59 -12.09
CA PHE A 335 -19.08 -8.61 -13.14
C PHE A 335 -18.46 -8.13 -14.46
N ILE A 336 -18.66 -6.85 -14.83
CA ILE A 336 -17.98 -6.25 -15.99
C ILE A 336 -16.46 -6.32 -15.80
N GLY A 337 -15.95 -5.93 -14.63
CA GLY A 337 -14.51 -5.98 -14.33
C GLY A 337 -13.94 -7.40 -14.37
N ILE A 338 -14.63 -8.39 -13.78
CA ILE A 338 -14.24 -9.80 -13.87
C ILE A 338 -14.23 -10.26 -15.34
N GLY A 339 -15.25 -9.89 -16.12
CA GLY A 339 -15.34 -10.19 -17.55
C GLY A 339 -14.21 -9.60 -18.37
N LEU A 340 -13.83 -8.35 -18.11
CA LEU A 340 -12.71 -7.67 -18.78
C LEU A 340 -11.37 -8.32 -18.44
N LEU A 341 -11.13 -8.68 -17.18
CA LEU A 341 -9.92 -9.40 -16.79
C LEU A 341 -9.86 -10.79 -17.42
N ALA A 342 -10.97 -11.53 -17.47
CA ALA A 342 -11.05 -12.83 -18.13
C ALA A 342 -10.81 -12.73 -19.65
N LEU A 343 -11.34 -11.69 -20.29
CA LEU A 343 -11.09 -11.39 -21.70
C LEU A 343 -9.61 -11.07 -21.95
N ALA A 344 -9.01 -10.20 -21.14
CA ALA A 344 -7.59 -9.87 -21.22
C ALA A 344 -6.70 -11.10 -21.00
N TRP A 345 -7.03 -11.93 -20.00
CA TRP A 345 -6.36 -13.20 -19.74
C TRP A 345 -6.41 -14.12 -20.97
N THR A 346 -7.59 -14.29 -21.57
CA THR A 346 -7.79 -15.13 -22.76
C THR A 346 -6.96 -14.63 -23.94
N LEU A 347 -6.99 -13.32 -24.20
CA LEU A 347 -6.19 -12.70 -25.26
C LEU A 347 -4.69 -12.87 -25.04
N LEU A 348 -4.21 -12.74 -23.80
CA LEU A 348 -2.80 -12.94 -23.48
C LEU A 348 -2.38 -14.40 -23.60
N VAL A 349 -3.24 -15.38 -23.27
CA VAL A 349 -2.97 -16.80 -23.55
C VAL A 349 -2.81 -17.03 -25.05
N ILE A 350 -3.74 -16.51 -25.86
CA ILE A 350 -3.67 -16.64 -27.31
C ILE A 350 -2.38 -16.00 -27.85
N TYR A 351 -2.11 -14.75 -27.45
CA TYR A 351 -0.94 -13.97 -27.87
C TYR A 351 0.39 -14.63 -27.47
N SER A 352 0.50 -15.12 -26.23
CA SER A 352 1.78 -15.56 -25.68
C SER A 352 2.06 -17.06 -25.83
N LYS A 353 1.03 -17.91 -25.94
CA LYS A 353 1.19 -19.38 -25.92
C LYS A 353 0.64 -20.11 -27.13
N LEU A 354 -0.41 -19.58 -27.78
CA LEU A 354 -1.03 -20.29 -28.90
C LEU A 354 -0.43 -19.87 -30.25
N ILE A 355 0.05 -18.63 -30.36
CA ILE A 355 0.67 -18.11 -31.59
C ILE A 355 2.20 -18.09 -31.43
N PRO A 356 2.96 -18.59 -32.42
CA PRO A 356 4.42 -18.48 -32.39
C PRO A 356 4.89 -17.02 -32.28
N SER A 357 5.78 -16.74 -31.33
CA SER A 357 6.20 -15.36 -30.97
C SER A 357 6.84 -14.55 -32.11
N VAL A 358 7.41 -15.21 -33.12
CA VAL A 358 7.93 -14.55 -34.33
C VAL A 358 6.78 -14.04 -35.22
N VAL A 359 5.68 -14.81 -35.33
CA VAL A 359 4.50 -14.39 -36.10
C VAL A 359 3.78 -13.24 -35.40
N VAL A 360 3.70 -13.30 -34.07
CA VAL A 360 3.16 -12.21 -33.25
C VAL A 360 3.88 -10.89 -33.54
N ALA A 361 5.22 -10.90 -33.62
CA ALA A 361 5.98 -9.70 -33.95
C ALA A 361 5.67 -9.15 -35.35
N GLN A 362 5.31 -10.00 -36.31
CA GLN A 362 4.87 -9.58 -37.65
C GLN A 362 3.45 -9.00 -37.64
N LEU A 363 2.59 -9.47 -36.74
CA LEU A 363 1.20 -9.01 -36.60
C LEU A 363 1.08 -7.71 -35.79
N ASN A 364 2.09 -7.33 -35.00
CA ASN A 364 2.06 -6.13 -34.15
C ASN A 364 1.57 -4.83 -34.85
N PRO A 365 2.00 -4.48 -36.08
CA PRO A 365 1.47 -3.31 -36.77
C PRO A 365 -0.03 -3.44 -37.04
N GLN A 366 -0.50 -4.63 -37.42
CA GLN A 366 -1.92 -4.89 -37.67
C GLN A 366 -2.72 -4.78 -36.37
N PHE A 367 -2.24 -5.34 -35.25
CA PHE A 367 -2.86 -5.20 -33.93
C PHE A 367 -3.03 -3.72 -33.55
N PHE A 368 -2.01 -2.89 -33.79
CA PHE A 368 -2.07 -1.47 -33.47
C PHE A 368 -3.14 -0.73 -34.30
N TYR A 369 -3.10 -0.85 -35.63
CA TYR A 369 -4.04 -0.13 -36.49
C TYR A 369 -5.48 -0.61 -36.33
N SER A 370 -5.70 -1.93 -36.20
CA SER A 370 -7.02 -2.50 -35.95
C SER A 370 -7.58 -2.10 -34.59
N SER A 371 -6.76 -2.07 -33.53
CA SER A 371 -7.17 -1.58 -32.21
C SER A 371 -7.56 -0.11 -32.25
N LEU A 372 -6.78 0.74 -32.92
CA LEU A 372 -7.11 2.17 -33.02
C LEU A 372 -8.46 2.38 -33.73
N ALA A 373 -8.69 1.67 -34.84
CA ALA A 373 -9.96 1.74 -35.56
C ALA A 373 -11.14 1.24 -34.71
N LEU A 374 -10.98 0.09 -34.05
CA LEU A 374 -12.06 -0.51 -33.25
C LEU A 374 -12.31 0.22 -31.93
N ILE A 375 -11.32 0.88 -31.33
CA ILE A 375 -11.54 1.80 -30.20
C ILE A 375 -12.54 2.88 -30.59
N LEU A 376 -12.37 3.54 -31.74
CA LEU A 376 -13.29 4.58 -32.19
C LEU A 376 -14.70 4.03 -32.39
N VAL A 377 -14.83 2.88 -33.05
CA VAL A 377 -16.14 2.23 -33.30
C VAL A 377 -16.83 1.86 -32.00
N TYR A 378 -16.17 1.12 -31.10
CA TYR A 378 -16.78 0.65 -29.85
C TYR A 378 -17.09 1.77 -28.87
N THR A 379 -16.27 2.83 -28.84
CA THR A 379 -16.54 4.01 -28.02
C THR A 379 -17.81 4.72 -28.49
N VAL A 380 -17.99 4.90 -29.80
CA VAL A 380 -19.23 5.47 -30.37
C VAL A 380 -20.43 4.57 -30.11
N LEU A 381 -20.29 3.25 -30.27
CA LEU A 381 -21.37 2.29 -30.01
C LEU A 381 -21.83 2.33 -28.55
N LEU A 382 -20.91 2.32 -27.58
CA LEU A 382 -21.29 2.34 -26.16
C LEU A 382 -21.78 3.70 -25.69
N ALA A 383 -21.24 4.80 -26.22
CA ALA A 383 -21.81 6.12 -25.99
C ALA A 383 -23.26 6.16 -26.50
N SER A 384 -23.50 5.68 -27.73
CA SER A 384 -24.84 5.63 -28.33
C SER A 384 -25.80 4.75 -27.52
N PHE A 385 -25.36 3.56 -27.11
CA PHE A 385 -26.12 2.68 -26.22
C PHE A 385 -26.51 3.39 -24.92
N ARG A 386 -25.58 4.10 -24.29
CA ARG A 386 -25.85 4.85 -23.06
C ARG A 386 -26.84 6.00 -23.26
N PHE A 387 -26.77 6.72 -24.38
CA PHE A 387 -27.71 7.82 -24.66
C PHE A 387 -29.13 7.31 -24.96
N VAL A 388 -29.24 6.19 -25.67
CA VAL A 388 -30.53 5.61 -26.08
C VAL A 388 -31.22 4.90 -24.91
N PHE A 389 -30.52 3.99 -24.22
CA PHE A 389 -31.14 3.12 -23.20
C PHE A 389 -31.07 3.65 -21.77
N ARG A 390 -30.18 4.63 -21.52
CA ARG A 390 -29.97 5.26 -20.20
C ARG A 390 -29.90 4.29 -19.00
N PRO A 391 -29.09 3.22 -19.06
CA PRO A 391 -28.89 2.32 -17.92
C PRO A 391 -28.37 3.09 -16.69
N ALA A 392 -28.98 2.85 -15.53
CA ALA A 392 -28.60 3.49 -14.27
C ALA A 392 -27.20 3.07 -13.80
N SER A 393 -26.79 1.82 -14.05
CA SER A 393 -25.53 1.23 -13.60
C SER A 393 -24.30 1.54 -14.48
N LEU A 394 -24.47 2.23 -15.61
CA LEU A 394 -23.37 2.52 -16.54
C LEU A 394 -23.31 4.02 -16.89
N PRO A 395 -22.59 4.84 -16.11
CA PRO A 395 -22.37 6.25 -16.45
C PRO A 395 -21.59 6.44 -17.76
N LEU A 396 -21.67 7.62 -18.37
CA LEU A 396 -20.99 7.90 -19.64
C LEU A 396 -19.48 7.64 -19.59
N PRO A 397 -18.71 8.09 -18.56
CA PRO A 397 -17.28 7.79 -18.49
C PRO A 397 -16.98 6.28 -18.50
N TRP A 398 -17.76 5.48 -17.76
CA TRP A 398 -17.62 4.03 -17.70
C TRP A 398 -17.99 3.36 -19.02
N ALA A 399 -19.03 3.85 -19.70
CA ALA A 399 -19.41 3.37 -21.03
C ALA A 399 -18.27 3.63 -22.05
N LEU A 400 -17.63 4.81 -22.00
CA LEU A 400 -16.50 5.13 -22.88
C LEU A 400 -15.29 4.24 -22.59
N LEU A 401 -14.93 4.04 -21.32
CA LEU A 401 -13.83 3.17 -20.91
C LEU A 401 -14.06 1.71 -21.32
N LEU A 402 -15.28 1.20 -21.13
CA LEU A 402 -15.66 -0.12 -21.61
C LEU A 402 -15.53 -0.22 -23.14
N GLY A 403 -15.83 0.85 -23.86
CA GLY A 403 -15.75 0.93 -25.31
C GLY A 403 -14.31 0.86 -25.79
N VAL A 404 -13.41 1.58 -25.13
CA VAL A 404 -11.96 1.49 -25.36
C VAL A 404 -11.47 0.07 -25.09
N ALA A 405 -11.84 -0.54 -23.96
CA ALA A 405 -11.40 -1.89 -23.60
C ALA A 405 -11.86 -2.95 -24.61
N LEU A 406 -13.13 -2.94 -24.99
CA LEU A 406 -13.67 -3.85 -26.01
C LEU A 406 -13.08 -3.57 -27.39
N GLY A 407 -12.83 -2.30 -27.73
CA GLY A 407 -12.15 -1.90 -28.96
C GLY A 407 -10.73 -2.45 -29.07
N ILE A 408 -9.94 -2.37 -28.00
CA ILE A 408 -8.60 -2.99 -27.93
C ILE A 408 -8.70 -4.51 -28.06
N ALA A 409 -9.61 -5.14 -27.31
CA ALA A 409 -9.77 -6.58 -27.32
C ALA A 409 -10.12 -7.11 -28.72
N ASN A 410 -11.11 -6.50 -29.37
CA ASN A 410 -11.51 -6.87 -30.74
C ASN A 410 -10.46 -6.46 -31.78
N GLY A 411 -9.74 -5.37 -31.54
CA GLY A 411 -8.55 -4.95 -32.29
C GLY A 411 -7.50 -6.05 -32.38
N ILE A 412 -7.13 -6.61 -31.23
CA ILE A 412 -6.16 -7.70 -31.18
C ILE A 412 -6.75 -8.99 -31.80
N LEU A 413 -8.02 -9.29 -31.53
CA LEU A 413 -8.66 -10.51 -32.00
C LEU A 413 -8.86 -10.55 -33.52
N ALA A 414 -9.16 -9.42 -34.17
CA ALA A 414 -9.49 -9.39 -35.59
C ALA A 414 -8.35 -9.90 -36.50
N PRO A 415 -7.09 -9.43 -36.40
CA PRO A 415 -5.99 -9.99 -37.19
C PRO A 415 -5.64 -11.44 -36.82
N ILE A 416 -5.94 -11.89 -35.59
CA ILE A 416 -5.76 -13.29 -35.21
C ILE A 416 -6.77 -14.16 -35.95
N MET A 417 -8.04 -13.76 -35.95
CA MET A 417 -9.14 -14.50 -36.57
C MET A 417 -9.08 -14.49 -38.10
N ASP A 418 -8.46 -13.48 -38.71
CA ASP A 418 -8.18 -13.45 -40.15
C ASP A 418 -7.18 -14.55 -40.56
N ARG A 419 -6.22 -14.85 -39.68
CA ARG A 419 -5.11 -15.77 -39.97
C ARG A 419 -5.31 -17.20 -39.43
N TYR A 420 -6.05 -17.34 -38.34
CA TYR A 420 -6.19 -18.60 -37.60
C TYR A 420 -7.65 -18.91 -37.29
N SER A 421 -8.03 -20.16 -37.51
CA SER A 421 -9.36 -20.65 -37.13
C SER A 421 -9.42 -21.04 -35.64
N ILE A 422 -10.61 -20.95 -35.03
CA ILE A 422 -10.82 -21.39 -33.63
C ILE A 422 -10.38 -22.84 -33.41
N PRO A 423 -10.72 -23.82 -34.28
CA PRO A 423 -10.24 -25.20 -34.10
C PRO A 423 -8.71 -25.31 -34.09
N TRP A 424 -8.01 -24.50 -34.90
CA TRP A 424 -6.55 -24.46 -34.88
C TRP A 424 -6.01 -23.91 -33.56
N LEU A 425 -6.59 -22.82 -33.05
CA LEU A 425 -6.20 -22.27 -31.74
C LEU A 425 -6.42 -23.28 -30.61
N VAL A 426 -7.53 -24.02 -30.64
CA VAL A 426 -7.82 -25.08 -29.67
C VAL A 426 -6.82 -26.24 -29.78
N SER A 427 -6.42 -26.65 -30.99
CA SER A 427 -5.41 -27.70 -31.14
C SER A 427 -4.05 -27.27 -30.59
N GLN A 428 -3.69 -26.00 -30.74
CA GLN A 428 -2.46 -25.44 -30.16
C GLN A 428 -2.44 -25.45 -28.62
N VAL A 429 -3.58 -25.51 -27.94
CA VAL A 429 -3.61 -25.70 -26.48
C VAL A 429 -2.97 -27.04 -26.11
N GLY A 430 -3.35 -28.10 -26.81
CA GLY A 430 -2.78 -29.43 -26.61
C GLY A 430 -1.29 -29.51 -26.95
N GLU A 431 -0.85 -28.82 -28.00
CA GLU A 431 0.55 -28.90 -28.45
C GLU A 431 1.50 -28.01 -27.64
N ASN A 432 1.08 -26.79 -27.28
CA ASN A 432 1.96 -25.78 -26.70
C ASN A 432 1.83 -25.63 -25.18
N LEU A 433 0.67 -25.92 -24.57
CA LEU A 433 0.51 -25.87 -23.11
C LEU A 433 0.76 -27.23 -22.44
N ILE A 434 0.47 -28.34 -23.12
CA ILE A 434 0.64 -29.70 -22.59
C ILE A 434 2.01 -30.26 -23.02
N GLN A 435 3.09 -29.70 -22.48
CA GLN A 435 4.47 -30.05 -22.92
C GLN A 435 5.13 -31.15 -22.09
N ASN A 436 5.45 -30.83 -20.82
CA ASN A 436 6.31 -31.66 -19.99
C ASN A 436 6.02 -31.46 -18.49
N GLY A 437 6.65 -32.28 -17.64
CA GLY A 437 6.50 -32.23 -16.18
C GLY A 437 6.73 -30.85 -15.56
N TRP A 438 7.63 -30.03 -16.13
CA TRP A 438 7.89 -28.67 -15.65
C TRP A 438 6.71 -27.73 -15.90
N THR A 439 6.05 -27.85 -17.05
CA THR A 439 4.87 -27.03 -17.36
C THR A 439 3.68 -27.42 -16.47
N TYR A 440 3.45 -28.71 -16.22
CA TYR A 440 2.41 -29.14 -15.26
C TYR A 440 2.70 -28.67 -13.83
N PHE A 441 3.96 -28.76 -13.40
CA PHE A 441 4.37 -28.26 -12.09
C PHE A 441 4.12 -26.75 -11.96
N ALA A 442 4.40 -25.98 -13.01
CA ALA A 442 4.10 -24.55 -13.06
C ALA A 442 2.59 -24.27 -12.96
N LEU A 443 1.78 -24.95 -13.79
CA LEU A 443 0.32 -24.80 -13.77
C LEU A 443 -0.27 -25.17 -12.41
N LEU A 444 0.25 -26.22 -11.77
CA LEU A 444 -0.14 -26.60 -10.41
C LEU A 444 0.15 -25.48 -9.42
N ILE A 445 1.36 -24.88 -9.44
CA ILE A 445 1.68 -23.77 -8.53
C ILE A 445 0.76 -22.57 -8.79
N VAL A 446 0.53 -22.19 -10.04
CA VAL A 446 -0.37 -21.07 -10.37
C VAL A 446 -1.79 -21.34 -9.87
N ALA A 447 -2.30 -22.55 -10.06
CA ALA A 447 -3.62 -22.94 -9.56
C ALA A 447 -3.67 -22.93 -8.03
N MET A 448 -2.66 -23.47 -7.35
CA MET A 448 -2.59 -23.48 -5.89
C MET A 448 -2.46 -22.06 -5.32
N HIS A 449 -1.71 -21.17 -5.98
CA HIS A 449 -1.60 -19.77 -5.58
C HIS A 449 -2.93 -19.02 -5.74
N ALA A 450 -3.66 -19.24 -6.83
CA ALA A 450 -5.03 -18.73 -6.94
C ALA A 450 -5.94 -19.26 -5.81
N LEU A 451 -5.81 -20.54 -5.44
CA LEU A 451 -6.62 -21.14 -4.37
C LEU A 451 -6.30 -20.63 -2.96
N ILE A 452 -5.11 -20.04 -2.72
CA ILE A 452 -4.80 -19.37 -1.43
C ILE A 452 -5.90 -18.38 -1.08
N PHE A 453 -6.40 -17.63 -2.07
CA PHE A 453 -7.35 -16.54 -1.83
C PHE A 453 -8.75 -17.01 -1.43
N THR A 454 -9.01 -18.32 -1.41
CA THR A 454 -10.27 -18.91 -0.93
C THR A 454 -10.37 -18.95 0.61
N SER A 455 -9.27 -18.70 1.33
CA SER A 455 -9.22 -18.76 2.80
C SER A 455 -8.42 -17.59 3.37
N ASN A 456 -8.98 -16.92 4.37
CA ASN A 456 -8.27 -15.90 5.15
C ASN A 456 -6.97 -16.44 5.76
N SER A 457 -6.98 -17.67 6.29
CA SER A 457 -5.81 -18.30 6.91
C SER A 457 -4.69 -18.50 5.91
N PHE A 458 -4.99 -18.92 4.68
CA PHE A 458 -3.95 -19.06 3.66
C PHE A 458 -3.42 -17.72 3.17
N ILE A 459 -4.25 -16.68 3.07
CA ILE A 459 -3.79 -15.32 2.73
C ILE A 459 -2.83 -14.80 3.80
N ILE A 460 -3.14 -14.99 5.08
CA ILE A 460 -2.30 -14.56 6.21
C ILE A 460 -0.91 -15.21 6.19
N TRP A 461 -0.80 -16.44 5.67
CA TRP A 461 0.44 -17.23 5.61
C TRP A 461 1.00 -17.37 4.19
N GLU A 462 0.63 -16.47 3.27
CA GLU A 462 1.07 -16.51 1.87
C GLU A 462 2.61 -16.49 1.75
N ASP A 463 3.29 -15.75 2.62
CA ASP A 463 4.76 -15.68 2.70
C ASP A 463 5.41 -17.08 2.86
N ARG A 464 4.88 -17.91 3.75
CA ARG A 464 5.36 -19.26 4.02
C ARG A 464 5.04 -20.22 2.88
N ILE A 465 3.86 -20.09 2.29
CA ILE A 465 3.42 -20.95 1.20
C ILE A 465 4.26 -20.69 -0.06
N VAL A 466 4.51 -19.41 -0.40
CA VAL A 466 5.38 -19.02 -1.51
C VAL A 466 6.82 -19.52 -1.30
N SER A 467 7.35 -19.38 -0.08
CA SER A 467 8.68 -19.91 0.28
C SER A 467 8.75 -21.44 0.09
N PHE A 468 7.70 -22.16 0.50
CA PHE A 468 7.61 -23.61 0.33
C PHE A 468 7.63 -24.04 -1.15
N TRP A 469 6.89 -23.35 -2.03
CA TRP A 469 6.89 -23.67 -3.47
C TRP A 469 8.23 -23.37 -4.14
N LEU A 470 8.91 -22.29 -3.75
CA LEU A 470 10.26 -21.98 -4.23
C LEU A 470 11.27 -23.05 -3.80
N ALA A 471 11.22 -23.49 -2.55
CA ALA A 471 12.06 -24.58 -2.06
C ALA A 471 11.76 -25.89 -2.79
N SER A 472 10.48 -26.19 -3.04
CA SER A 472 10.04 -27.37 -3.79
C SER A 472 10.59 -27.38 -5.23
N PHE A 473 10.57 -26.22 -5.91
CA PHE A 473 11.23 -26.07 -7.21
C PHE A 473 12.73 -26.37 -7.12
N GLY A 474 13.43 -25.80 -6.13
CA GLY A 474 14.85 -26.06 -5.90
C GLY A 474 15.15 -27.55 -5.70
N VAL A 475 14.34 -28.25 -4.90
CA VAL A 475 14.49 -29.70 -4.66
C VAL A 475 14.28 -30.50 -5.94
N CYS A 476 13.23 -30.19 -6.72
CA CYS A 476 13.01 -30.83 -8.01
C CYS A 476 14.17 -30.59 -8.99
N ALA A 477 14.69 -29.36 -9.04
CA ALA A 477 15.84 -29.00 -9.87
C ALA A 477 17.12 -29.73 -9.45
N PHE A 478 17.33 -29.88 -8.13
CA PHE A 478 18.45 -30.64 -7.57
C PHE A 478 18.44 -32.09 -8.06
N PHE A 479 17.32 -32.80 -7.91
CA PHE A 479 17.21 -34.19 -8.37
C PHE A 479 17.30 -34.30 -9.89
N LYS A 480 16.71 -33.35 -10.64
CA LYS A 480 16.79 -33.34 -12.10
C LYS A 480 18.22 -33.13 -12.60
N SER A 481 19.05 -32.40 -11.86
CA SER A 481 20.44 -32.13 -12.25
C SER A 481 21.32 -33.39 -12.37
N PHE A 482 21.01 -34.45 -11.60
CA PHE A 482 21.73 -35.73 -11.68
C PHE A 482 21.50 -36.47 -12.99
N GLN A 483 20.44 -36.14 -13.73
CA GLN A 483 20.12 -36.73 -15.02
C GLN A 483 20.91 -36.09 -16.18
N LEU A 484 21.68 -35.02 -15.93
CA LEU A 484 22.51 -34.38 -16.97
C LEU A 484 23.64 -35.33 -17.41
N THR A 485 24.06 -35.29 -18.67
CA THR A 485 25.07 -36.26 -19.18
C THR A 485 26.49 -35.96 -18.71
N ARG A 486 26.85 -34.68 -18.56
CA ARG A 486 28.22 -34.25 -18.20
C ARG A 486 28.38 -34.10 -16.68
N GLY A 487 29.41 -34.72 -16.10
CA GLY A 487 29.69 -34.66 -14.65
C GLY A 487 29.80 -33.24 -14.08
N ARG A 488 30.49 -32.33 -14.78
CA ARG A 488 30.57 -30.91 -14.40
C ARG A 488 29.19 -30.23 -14.35
N ASN A 489 28.32 -30.51 -15.31
CA ASN A 489 26.98 -29.92 -15.35
C ASN A 489 26.08 -30.49 -14.24
N ARG A 490 26.22 -31.78 -13.90
CA ARG A 490 25.55 -32.39 -12.74
C ARG A 490 25.94 -31.65 -11.46
N LEU A 491 27.24 -31.49 -11.21
CA LEU A 491 27.74 -30.81 -10.02
C LEU A 491 27.25 -29.36 -9.93
N LEU A 492 27.35 -28.60 -11.02
CA LEU A 492 26.90 -27.21 -11.06
C LEU A 492 25.38 -27.09 -10.88
N GLY A 493 24.60 -27.97 -11.51
CA GLY A 493 23.14 -27.98 -11.37
C GLY A 493 22.72 -28.31 -9.93
N ALA A 494 23.36 -29.30 -9.31
CA ALA A 494 23.12 -29.66 -7.91
C ALA A 494 23.53 -28.51 -6.97
N TYR A 495 24.71 -27.90 -7.19
CA TYR A 495 25.21 -26.77 -6.42
C TYR A 495 24.25 -25.58 -6.46
N HIS A 496 23.87 -25.11 -7.66
CA HIS A 496 22.96 -23.98 -7.79
C HIS A 496 21.58 -24.29 -7.21
N SER A 497 21.06 -25.50 -7.39
CA SER A 497 19.77 -25.89 -6.79
C SER A 497 19.82 -25.89 -5.26
N LEU A 498 20.91 -26.38 -4.65
CA LEU A 498 21.09 -26.38 -3.20
C LEU A 498 21.24 -24.95 -2.65
N VAL A 499 22.06 -24.13 -3.31
CA VAL A 499 22.20 -22.70 -2.97
C VAL A 499 20.85 -21.99 -3.04
N PHE A 500 20.05 -22.24 -4.08
CA PHE A 500 18.72 -21.65 -4.21
C PHE A 500 17.82 -21.99 -3.02
N ILE A 501 17.77 -23.27 -2.60
CA ILE A 501 16.99 -23.72 -1.43
C ILE A 501 17.48 -23.04 -0.15
N ILE A 502 18.80 -23.00 0.07
CA ILE A 502 19.40 -22.38 1.26
C ILE A 502 19.05 -20.90 1.31
N LEU A 503 19.21 -20.17 0.21
CA LEU A 503 18.87 -18.74 0.13
C LEU A 503 17.38 -18.50 0.38
N THR A 504 16.49 -19.32 -0.17
CA THR A 504 15.04 -19.25 0.09
C THR A 504 14.73 -19.46 1.57
N ARG A 505 15.42 -20.39 2.23
CA ARG A 505 15.23 -20.65 3.66
C ARG A 505 15.79 -19.55 4.56
N LEU A 506 16.93 -18.97 4.19
CA LEU A 506 17.55 -17.86 4.91
C LEU A 506 16.68 -16.60 4.84
N VAL A 507 16.24 -16.21 3.64
CA VAL A 507 15.48 -14.97 3.47
C VAL A 507 14.08 -15.05 4.10
N SER A 508 13.45 -16.24 4.12
CA SER A 508 12.17 -16.46 4.82
C SER A 508 12.24 -16.35 6.35
N GLN A 509 13.42 -16.10 6.93
CA GLN A 509 13.53 -15.69 8.34
C GLN A 509 13.29 -14.20 8.54
N ILE A 510 13.43 -13.37 7.49
CA ILE A 510 13.13 -11.95 7.52
C ILE A 510 11.63 -11.78 7.35
N ARG A 511 10.93 -11.29 8.37
CA ARG A 511 9.48 -11.12 8.35
C ARG A 511 9.02 -9.97 9.22
N LEU A 512 8.03 -9.24 8.72
CA LEU A 512 7.15 -8.41 9.52
C LEU A 512 5.88 -9.22 9.78
N CYS A 513 5.50 -9.37 11.04
CA CYS A 513 4.33 -10.16 11.41
C CYS A 513 3.06 -9.34 11.27
N ARG A 514 1.98 -9.99 10.86
CA ARG A 514 0.65 -9.43 10.96
C ARG A 514 0.04 -9.75 12.32
N GLU A 515 -0.87 -8.90 12.79
CA GLU A 515 -1.59 -9.15 14.03
C GLU A 515 -2.38 -10.47 13.99
N GLU A 516 -2.98 -10.84 12.86
CA GLU A 516 -3.81 -12.06 12.76
C GLU A 516 -2.99 -13.35 12.93
N GLN A 517 -1.66 -13.25 12.89
CA GLN A 517 -0.76 -14.36 13.19
C GLN A 517 -0.55 -14.53 14.71
N GLY A 518 -0.91 -13.53 15.52
CA GLY A 518 -0.79 -13.53 16.97
C GLY A 518 0.58 -13.98 17.48
N ALA A 519 0.59 -14.76 18.56
CA ALA A 519 1.82 -15.31 19.15
C ALA A 519 2.58 -16.31 18.26
N GLN A 520 2.02 -16.71 17.12
CA GLN A 520 2.66 -17.67 16.20
C GLN A 520 3.71 -17.01 15.30
N CYS A 521 3.78 -15.68 15.28
CA CYS A 521 4.76 -14.93 14.50
C CYS A 521 5.60 -14.00 15.37
N ILE A 522 6.92 -14.00 15.12
CA ILE A 522 7.87 -13.08 15.75
C ILE A 522 8.49 -12.22 14.66
N SER A 523 8.31 -10.91 14.76
CA SER A 523 8.83 -9.94 13.78
C SER A 523 10.34 -9.83 13.91
N THR A 524 11.04 -10.08 12.81
CA THR A 524 12.51 -9.99 12.70
C THR A 524 12.92 -8.80 11.85
N PHE A 525 11.96 -8.12 11.22
CA PHE A 525 12.18 -6.95 10.40
C PHE A 525 12.32 -5.69 11.28
N LYS A 526 13.56 -5.37 11.66
CA LYS A 526 13.90 -4.20 12.48
C LYS A 526 15.22 -3.57 12.02
N THR A 527 15.31 -2.24 12.08
CA THR A 527 16.57 -1.52 11.89
C THR A 527 17.44 -1.71 13.13
N SER A 528 18.44 -2.58 13.03
CA SER A 528 19.36 -2.91 14.12
C SER A 528 20.82 -2.67 13.70
N PRO A 529 21.77 -2.55 14.66
CA PRO A 529 23.19 -2.47 14.34
C PRO A 529 23.67 -3.63 13.44
N TYR A 530 23.11 -4.82 13.65
CA TYR A 530 23.41 -6.00 12.83
C TYR A 530 22.88 -5.89 11.41
N ALA A 531 21.69 -5.29 11.22
CA ALA A 531 21.13 -5.07 9.90
C ALA A 531 21.98 -4.06 9.10
N VAL A 532 22.36 -2.94 9.73
CA VAL A 532 23.23 -1.91 9.13
C VAL A 532 24.63 -2.47 8.85
N GLY A 533 25.24 -3.16 9.82
CA GLY A 533 26.52 -3.86 9.63
C GLY A 533 26.45 -4.91 8.51
N GLY A 534 25.32 -5.60 8.40
CA GLY A 534 25.02 -6.52 7.30
C GLY A 534 25.08 -5.86 5.93
N LEU A 535 24.64 -4.60 5.79
CA LEU A 535 24.72 -3.88 4.51
C LEU A 535 26.17 -3.63 4.07
N PHE A 536 27.07 -3.31 5.00
CA PHE A 536 28.50 -3.20 4.67
C PHE A 536 29.09 -4.53 4.22
N VAL A 537 28.71 -5.63 4.87
CA VAL A 537 29.13 -6.97 4.48
C VAL A 537 28.55 -7.34 3.10
N SER A 538 27.28 -7.03 2.85
CA SER A 538 26.62 -7.30 1.56
C SER A 538 27.24 -6.48 0.42
N ALA A 539 27.67 -5.24 0.69
CA ALA A 539 28.37 -4.38 -0.26
C ALA A 539 29.72 -4.96 -0.74
N ILE A 540 30.29 -5.92 0.00
CA ILE A 540 31.49 -6.65 -0.41
C ILE A 540 31.12 -7.98 -1.07
N ILE A 541 30.24 -8.76 -0.42
CA ILE A 541 29.90 -10.11 -0.82
C ILE A 541 29.13 -10.13 -2.14
N LEU A 542 28.09 -9.30 -2.31
CA LEU A 542 27.23 -9.37 -3.49
C LEU A 542 27.98 -8.99 -4.78
N PRO A 543 28.76 -7.88 -4.85
CA PRO A 543 29.57 -7.61 -6.03
C PRO A 543 30.60 -8.71 -6.33
N TRP A 544 31.17 -9.35 -5.31
CA TRP A 544 32.07 -10.49 -5.48
C TRP A 544 31.35 -11.72 -6.07
N ILE A 545 30.14 -12.02 -5.61
CA ILE A 545 29.29 -13.07 -6.18
C ILE A 545 29.00 -12.76 -7.66
N ILE A 546 28.49 -11.55 -7.97
CA ILE A 546 28.18 -11.15 -9.35
C ILE A 546 29.41 -11.27 -10.24
N LYS A 547 30.56 -10.77 -9.78
CA LYS A 547 31.85 -10.92 -10.49
C LYS A 547 32.16 -12.38 -10.78
N SER A 548 31.96 -13.28 -9.82
CA SER A 548 32.22 -14.72 -9.97
C SER A 548 31.37 -15.36 -11.08
N PHE A 549 30.09 -15.01 -11.19
CA PHE A 549 29.22 -15.47 -12.29
C PHE A 549 29.67 -14.92 -13.66
N PHE A 550 30.10 -13.66 -13.71
CA PHE A 550 30.62 -13.05 -14.93
C PHE A 550 31.95 -13.68 -15.37
N SER A 551 32.87 -13.90 -14.43
CA SER A 551 34.15 -14.56 -14.69
C SER A 551 33.95 -16.00 -15.14
N ALA A 552 33.00 -16.74 -14.54
CA ALA A 552 32.65 -18.10 -14.96
C ALA A 552 32.10 -18.17 -16.40
N SER A 553 31.59 -17.06 -16.92
CA SER A 553 31.08 -16.91 -18.30
C SER A 553 32.06 -16.18 -19.22
N TYR A 554 33.27 -15.89 -18.74
CA TYR A 554 34.30 -15.10 -19.43
C TYR A 554 33.85 -13.70 -19.88
N CYS A 555 32.82 -13.12 -19.26
CA CYS A 555 32.26 -11.82 -19.62
C CYS A 555 32.60 -10.72 -18.60
N TYR A 556 33.57 -10.96 -17.71
CA TYR A 556 34.08 -9.96 -16.77
C TYR A 556 35.14 -9.06 -17.44
N GLU A 557 34.79 -8.50 -18.59
CA GLU A 557 35.68 -7.69 -19.42
C GLU A 557 34.98 -6.38 -19.83
N GLY A 558 35.72 -5.42 -20.37
CA GLY A 558 35.17 -4.15 -20.84
C GLY A 558 34.54 -3.32 -19.72
N SER A 559 33.24 -3.07 -19.80
CA SER A 559 32.46 -2.30 -18.82
C SER A 559 32.16 -3.05 -17.52
N ALA A 560 32.16 -4.39 -17.52
CA ALA A 560 31.77 -5.18 -16.35
C ALA A 560 32.58 -4.89 -15.07
N PRO A 561 33.92 -4.75 -15.09
CA PRO A 561 34.69 -4.46 -13.89
C PRO A 561 34.39 -3.09 -13.27
N VAL A 562 34.14 -2.08 -14.10
CA VAL A 562 33.80 -0.72 -13.65
C VAL A 562 32.41 -0.71 -13.02
N TRP A 563 31.42 -1.31 -13.67
CA TRP A 563 30.05 -1.36 -13.13
C TRP A 563 29.95 -2.19 -11.86
N ILE A 564 30.54 -3.39 -11.82
CA ILE A 564 30.33 -4.33 -10.70
C ILE A 564 31.25 -3.99 -9.53
N SER A 565 32.56 -3.92 -9.75
CA SER A 565 33.52 -3.82 -8.63
C SER A 565 33.74 -2.40 -8.12
N LYS A 566 33.47 -1.37 -8.92
CA LYS A 566 33.62 0.04 -8.53
C LYS A 566 32.27 0.71 -8.34
N GLY A 567 31.43 0.74 -9.37
CA GLY A 567 30.14 1.42 -9.37
C GLY A 567 29.18 0.85 -8.33
N PHE A 568 28.74 -0.40 -8.53
CA PHE A 568 27.76 -1.06 -7.67
C PHE A 568 28.25 -1.25 -6.24
N ARG A 569 29.52 -1.64 -6.08
CA ARG A 569 30.13 -1.69 -4.74
C ARG A 569 30.13 -0.32 -4.07
N GLY A 570 30.46 0.74 -4.81
CA GLY A 570 30.45 2.11 -4.31
C GLY A 570 29.05 2.55 -3.89
N THR A 571 28.03 2.33 -4.73
CA THR A 571 26.65 2.68 -4.39
C THR A 571 26.16 1.91 -3.16
N MET A 572 26.41 0.60 -3.05
CA MET A 572 26.04 -0.16 -1.86
C MET A 572 26.74 0.31 -0.57
N ILE A 573 28.00 0.73 -0.65
CA ILE A 573 28.70 1.32 0.50
C ILE A 573 28.04 2.65 0.89
N LEU A 574 27.72 3.50 -0.09
CA LEU A 574 27.02 4.76 0.18
C LEU A 574 25.64 4.51 0.81
N THR A 575 24.88 3.53 0.31
CA THR A 575 23.61 3.10 0.93
C THR A 575 23.81 2.67 2.38
N ALA A 576 24.84 1.87 2.67
CA ALA A 576 25.14 1.47 4.05
C ALA A 576 25.49 2.68 4.93
N ILE A 577 26.17 3.70 4.39
CA ILE A 577 26.47 4.95 5.09
C ILE A 577 25.19 5.78 5.30
N THR A 578 24.30 5.89 4.31
CA THR A 578 22.99 6.56 4.44
C THR A 578 22.22 5.96 5.62
N TRP A 579 22.09 4.63 5.67
CA TRP A 579 21.39 3.94 6.74
C TRP A 579 22.13 3.94 8.08
N THR A 580 23.46 4.15 8.08
CA THR A 580 24.20 4.39 9.32
C THR A 580 23.89 5.77 9.88
N ALA A 581 23.81 6.80 9.02
CA ALA A 581 23.41 8.14 9.43
C ALA A 581 21.97 8.13 9.98
N GLU A 582 21.06 7.41 9.31
CA GLU A 582 19.69 7.16 9.80
C GLU A 582 19.70 6.50 11.19
N PHE A 583 20.45 5.41 11.35
CA PHE A 583 20.51 4.69 12.62
C PHE A 583 21.05 5.56 13.76
N LEU A 584 22.07 6.38 13.50
CA LEU A 584 22.61 7.34 14.47
C LEU A 584 21.61 8.44 14.81
N GLU A 585 20.75 8.85 13.87
CA GLU A 585 19.67 9.81 14.10
C GLU A 585 18.66 9.30 15.15
N HIS A 586 18.56 7.97 15.32
CA HIS A 586 17.63 7.31 16.25
C HIS A 586 18.22 6.97 17.64
N ASP A 587 19.56 7.03 17.82
CA ASP A 587 20.23 6.72 19.09
C ASP A 587 20.99 7.95 19.61
N GLU A 588 20.29 8.79 20.36
CA GLU A 588 20.80 10.05 20.89
C GLU A 588 22.04 9.88 21.78
N LYS A 589 22.11 8.78 22.55
CA LYS A 589 23.29 8.49 23.39
C LYS A 589 24.52 8.23 22.54
N LEU A 590 24.35 7.54 21.42
CA LEU A 590 25.43 7.25 20.50
C LEU A 590 25.80 8.49 19.66
N ALA A 591 24.81 9.28 19.24
CA ALA A 591 25.03 10.53 18.51
C ALA A 591 25.80 11.55 19.36
N ASP A 592 25.42 11.73 20.63
CA ASP A 592 26.08 12.61 21.59
C ASP A 592 27.51 12.14 21.90
N ALA A 593 27.71 10.83 22.05
CA ALA A 593 29.04 10.24 22.23
C ALA A 593 29.95 10.53 21.02
N LEU A 594 29.39 10.58 19.81
CA LEU A 594 30.10 10.88 18.56
C LEU A 594 30.20 12.38 18.26
N ARG A 595 29.56 13.25 19.07
CA ARG A 595 29.54 14.72 18.92
C ARG A 595 29.07 15.19 17.53
N VAL A 596 28.10 14.50 16.94
CA VAL A 596 27.54 14.86 15.63
C VAL A 596 26.19 15.54 15.83
N SER A 597 25.98 16.70 15.20
CA SER A 597 24.69 17.39 15.28
C SER A 597 23.63 16.69 14.42
N PHE A 598 22.39 16.64 14.93
CA PHE A 598 21.22 16.09 14.22
C PHE A 598 21.06 16.68 12.80
N GLY A 599 21.18 18.00 12.66
CA GLY A 599 21.07 18.68 11.36
C GLY A 599 22.14 18.23 10.34
N THR A 600 23.34 17.89 10.81
CA THR A 600 24.42 17.38 9.94
C THR A 600 24.14 15.94 9.51
N LEU A 601 23.63 15.08 10.39
CA LEU A 601 23.23 13.70 10.06
C LEU A 601 22.12 13.71 9.00
N LYS A 602 21.06 14.49 9.22
CA LYS A 602 19.93 14.64 8.29
C LYS A 602 20.39 15.10 6.91
N THR A 603 21.19 16.18 6.85
CA THR A 603 21.69 16.74 5.57
C THR A 603 22.60 15.74 4.84
N THR A 604 23.46 15.04 5.57
CA THR A 604 24.37 14.03 5.01
C THR A 604 23.58 12.87 4.41
N ARG A 605 22.65 12.31 5.18
CA ARG A 605 21.77 11.22 4.75
C ARG A 605 21.04 11.55 3.46
N MET A 606 20.32 12.67 3.42
CA MET A 606 19.54 13.07 2.24
C MET A 606 20.42 13.34 1.02
N THR A 607 21.59 13.95 1.22
CA THR A 607 22.55 14.21 0.13
C THR A 607 23.06 12.91 -0.46
N LEU A 608 23.44 11.94 0.38
CA LEU A 608 23.89 10.62 -0.07
C LEU A 608 22.79 9.87 -0.80
N ALA A 609 21.57 9.85 -0.27
CA ALA A 609 20.43 9.21 -0.91
C ALA A 609 20.14 9.78 -2.31
N ARG A 610 20.13 11.12 -2.44
CA ARG A 610 19.98 11.80 -3.74
C ARG A 610 21.09 11.44 -4.71
N VAL A 611 22.33 11.36 -4.24
CA VAL A 611 23.47 10.96 -5.07
C VAL A 611 23.31 9.53 -5.55
N VAL A 612 22.98 8.58 -4.66
CA VAL A 612 22.83 7.17 -5.02
C VAL A 612 21.67 6.96 -5.99
N VAL A 613 20.49 7.53 -5.72
CA VAL A 613 19.32 7.44 -6.61
C VAL A 613 19.58 8.14 -7.95
N GLY A 614 20.15 9.34 -7.95
CA GLY A 614 20.49 10.06 -9.18
C GLY A 614 21.53 9.34 -10.04
N VAL A 615 22.58 8.80 -9.41
CA VAL A 615 23.60 8.01 -10.11
C VAL A 615 23.00 6.73 -10.67
N SER A 616 22.24 5.98 -9.86
CA SER A 616 21.71 4.66 -10.24
C SER A 616 20.64 4.73 -11.32
N LEU A 617 19.67 5.66 -11.20
CA LEU A 617 18.53 5.73 -12.12
C LEU A 617 18.81 6.59 -13.37
N VAL A 618 19.73 7.55 -13.30
CA VAL A 618 20.03 8.45 -14.42
C VAL A 618 21.43 8.22 -15.00
N ALA A 619 22.48 8.58 -14.26
CA ALA A 619 23.83 8.63 -14.81
C ALA A 619 24.36 7.26 -15.26
N ALA A 620 24.16 6.22 -14.44
CA ALA A 620 24.59 4.86 -14.72
C ALA A 620 23.80 4.23 -15.87
N ASN A 621 22.52 4.60 -16.05
CA ASN A 621 21.70 4.14 -17.17
C ASN A 621 22.09 4.82 -18.48
N PHE A 622 22.41 6.12 -18.46
CA PHE A 622 23.00 6.80 -19.61
C PHE A 622 24.36 6.20 -19.99
N GLY A 623 25.24 6.01 -19.01
CA GLY A 623 26.54 5.35 -19.20
C GLY A 623 26.40 3.91 -19.69
N TRP A 624 25.41 3.18 -19.20
CA TRP A 624 25.12 1.82 -19.66
C TRP A 624 24.65 1.81 -21.11
N ALA A 625 23.74 2.72 -21.48
CA ALA A 625 23.16 2.82 -22.81
C ALA A 625 24.21 3.19 -23.89
N SER A 626 25.25 3.94 -23.52
CA SER A 626 26.26 4.47 -24.43
C SER A 626 27.66 3.88 -24.26
N GLY A 627 27.90 3.11 -23.19
CA GLY A 627 29.23 2.60 -22.85
C GLY A 627 29.74 1.47 -23.75
N PRO A 628 30.88 0.84 -23.42
CA PRO A 628 31.36 -0.35 -24.11
C PRO A 628 30.57 -1.61 -23.73
N LEU A 629 30.75 -2.69 -24.49
CA LEU A 629 30.19 -4.02 -24.22
C LEU A 629 31.08 -4.81 -23.25
N CYS A 630 30.53 -5.85 -22.62
CA CYS A 630 31.26 -6.71 -21.68
C CYS A 630 32.14 -7.77 -22.38
N VAL A 631 32.87 -7.37 -23.43
CA VAL A 631 33.70 -8.27 -24.25
C VAL A 631 35.10 -7.69 -24.45
N LYS A 632 36.07 -8.57 -24.68
CA LYS A 632 37.45 -8.21 -25.01
C LYS A 632 37.86 -8.88 -26.31
N ILE A 633 38.52 -8.13 -27.20
CA ILE A 633 39.06 -8.64 -28.46
C ILE A 633 40.55 -8.92 -28.25
N GLU A 634 40.96 -10.16 -28.47
CA GLU A 634 42.36 -10.58 -28.44
C GLU A 634 42.79 -10.95 -29.86
N LEU A 635 43.79 -10.24 -30.38
CA LEU A 635 44.36 -10.49 -31.70
C LEU A 635 45.50 -11.50 -31.55
N GLN A 636 45.39 -12.63 -32.24
CA GLN A 636 46.44 -13.65 -32.33
C GLN A 636 47.17 -13.44 -33.66
N GLU A 637 48.50 -13.27 -33.62
CA GLU A 637 49.29 -12.88 -34.79
C GLU A 637 49.52 -14.03 -35.78
N GLU A 638 49.68 -15.28 -35.30
CA GLU A 638 49.88 -16.45 -36.16
C GLU A 638 49.09 -17.69 -35.69
N PRO A 639 48.16 -18.22 -36.52
CA PRO A 639 47.54 -17.57 -37.68
C PRO A 639 46.73 -16.33 -37.25
N LYS A 640 46.68 -15.28 -38.09
CA LYS A 640 45.88 -14.05 -37.85
C LYS A 640 44.43 -14.39 -37.50
N ARG A 641 44.08 -14.37 -36.22
CA ARG A 641 42.74 -14.70 -35.72
C ARG A 641 42.36 -13.72 -34.61
N ALA A 642 41.14 -13.19 -34.67
CA ALA A 642 40.57 -12.40 -33.59
C ALA A 642 39.73 -13.32 -32.69
N ARG A 643 40.06 -13.40 -31.40
CA ARG A 643 39.29 -14.12 -30.38
C ARG A 643 38.48 -13.11 -29.57
N ILE A 644 37.16 -13.25 -29.58
CA ILE A 644 36.26 -12.43 -28.76
C ILE A 644 35.98 -13.17 -27.44
N VAL A 645 36.55 -12.68 -26.36
CA VAL A 645 36.31 -13.16 -24.99
C VAL A 645 35.00 -12.57 -24.48
N GLY A 646 34.16 -13.40 -23.86
CA GLY A 646 32.82 -12.99 -23.36
C GLY A 646 31.67 -13.19 -24.36
N TYR A 647 31.97 -13.68 -25.57
CA TYR A 647 30.99 -13.89 -26.64
C TYR A 647 29.79 -14.74 -26.21
N GLY A 648 29.99 -15.77 -25.37
CA GLY A 648 28.93 -16.70 -24.95
C GLY A 648 27.83 -16.11 -24.06
N ASN A 649 28.02 -14.90 -23.50
CA ASN A 649 27.03 -14.23 -22.65
C ASN A 649 26.87 -12.74 -23.00
N ALA A 650 27.16 -12.34 -24.24
CA ALA A 650 27.24 -10.93 -24.60
C ALA A 650 25.97 -10.11 -24.29
N TYR A 651 24.78 -10.67 -24.57
CA TYR A 651 23.51 -10.01 -24.28
C TYR A 651 23.18 -10.04 -22.79
N GLY A 652 23.27 -11.20 -22.16
CA GLY A 652 22.93 -11.37 -20.75
C GLY A 652 23.81 -10.55 -19.83
N SER A 653 25.12 -10.51 -20.06
CA SER A 653 26.05 -9.72 -19.25
C SER A 653 25.80 -8.22 -19.39
N SER A 654 25.51 -7.75 -20.61
CA SER A 654 25.22 -6.33 -20.86
C SER A 654 23.89 -5.93 -20.24
N TYR A 655 22.84 -6.75 -20.38
CA TYR A 655 21.53 -6.50 -19.77
C TYR A 655 21.59 -6.55 -18.23
N PHE A 656 22.39 -7.44 -17.64
CA PHE A 656 22.52 -7.54 -16.20
C PHE A 656 23.13 -6.27 -15.56
N LEU A 657 23.98 -5.51 -16.29
CA LEU A 657 24.46 -4.22 -15.80
C LEU A 657 23.31 -3.20 -15.63
N PHE A 658 22.30 -3.22 -16.50
CA PHE A 658 21.08 -2.42 -16.33
C PHE A 658 20.28 -2.86 -15.10
N PHE A 659 20.15 -4.18 -14.89
CA PHE A 659 19.51 -4.71 -13.69
C PHE A 659 20.20 -4.21 -12.40
N ILE A 660 21.54 -4.20 -12.36
CA ILE A 660 22.31 -3.71 -11.21
C ILE A 660 22.07 -2.21 -10.94
N ASN A 661 21.93 -1.39 -12.00
CA ASN A 661 21.61 0.02 -11.85
C ASN A 661 20.26 0.20 -11.13
N ILE A 662 19.22 -0.49 -11.58
CA ILE A 662 17.89 -0.41 -10.95
C ILE A 662 17.90 -0.99 -9.54
N LEU A 663 18.61 -2.11 -9.33
CA LEU A 663 18.81 -2.71 -8.01
C LEU A 663 19.44 -1.70 -7.04
N SER A 664 20.40 -0.89 -7.47
CA SER A 664 21.03 0.12 -6.61
C SER A 664 20.03 1.19 -6.15
N GLY A 665 19.14 1.63 -7.04
CA GLY A 665 18.10 2.61 -6.69
C GLY A 665 17.07 2.04 -5.72
N VAL A 666 16.65 0.79 -5.94
CA VAL A 666 15.73 0.09 -5.02
C VAL A 666 16.39 -0.14 -3.65
N LEU A 667 17.66 -0.57 -3.61
CA LEU A 667 18.40 -0.77 -2.36
C LEU A 667 18.50 0.50 -1.51
N GLU A 668 18.65 1.68 -2.13
CA GLU A 668 18.69 2.95 -1.40
C GLU A 668 17.35 3.27 -0.75
N CYS A 669 16.25 3.05 -1.46
CA CYS A 669 14.90 3.31 -0.96
C CYS A 669 14.42 2.30 0.10
N SER A 670 15.11 1.16 0.24
CA SER A 670 14.69 0.07 1.12
C SER A 670 15.40 0.05 2.46
N LYS A 671 14.65 -0.19 3.54
CA LYS A 671 15.16 -0.35 4.92
C LYS A 671 16.27 -1.42 5.00
N PRO A 672 17.18 -1.40 5.99
CA PRO A 672 18.38 -2.25 5.97
C PRO A 672 18.11 -3.76 5.83
N MET A 673 17.11 -4.29 6.55
CA MET A 673 16.73 -5.71 6.41
C MET A 673 16.15 -6.02 5.02
N ALA A 674 15.40 -5.09 4.42
CA ALA A 674 14.94 -5.20 3.04
C ALA A 674 16.12 -5.17 2.05
N GLY A 675 17.11 -4.30 2.27
CA GLY A 675 18.34 -4.26 1.46
C GLY A 675 19.10 -5.61 1.45
N LEU A 676 19.17 -6.29 2.60
CA LEU A 676 19.73 -7.65 2.69
C LEU A 676 18.88 -8.68 1.93
N SER A 677 17.56 -8.60 2.05
CA SER A 677 16.63 -9.46 1.29
C SER A 677 16.82 -9.28 -0.22
N LEU A 678 16.89 -8.05 -0.72
CA LEU A 678 17.10 -7.73 -2.13
C LEU A 678 18.48 -8.17 -2.65
N ALA A 679 19.52 -8.12 -1.80
CA ALA A 679 20.82 -8.70 -2.14
C ALA A 679 20.72 -10.22 -2.36
N VAL A 680 19.94 -10.92 -1.53
CA VAL A 680 19.64 -12.34 -1.70
C VAL A 680 18.82 -12.61 -2.96
N LEU A 681 17.83 -11.76 -3.30
CA LEU A 681 17.06 -11.84 -4.55
C LEU A 681 17.98 -11.84 -5.76
N ALA A 682 18.93 -10.91 -5.82
CA ALA A 682 19.88 -10.82 -6.93
C ALA A 682 20.71 -12.11 -7.07
N TYR A 683 21.12 -12.73 -5.96
CA TYR A 683 21.85 -14.00 -5.98
C TYR A 683 20.94 -15.18 -6.38
N GLN A 684 19.69 -15.22 -5.90
CA GLN A 684 18.71 -16.22 -6.31
C GLN A 684 18.40 -16.15 -7.80
N LEU A 685 18.26 -14.94 -8.37
CA LEU A 685 18.05 -14.74 -9.81
C LEU A 685 19.24 -15.25 -10.64
N LEU A 686 20.48 -14.92 -10.27
CA LEU A 686 21.68 -15.43 -10.95
C LEU A 686 21.75 -16.97 -10.89
N THR A 687 21.46 -17.54 -9.73
CA THR A 687 21.41 -18.99 -9.52
C THR A 687 20.30 -19.63 -10.34
N LEU A 688 19.12 -19.02 -10.40
CA LEU A 688 18.00 -19.45 -11.23
C LEU A 688 18.38 -19.45 -12.71
N PHE A 689 19.05 -18.41 -13.21
CA PHE A 689 19.48 -18.36 -14.62
C PHE A 689 20.44 -19.50 -14.97
N GLU A 690 21.31 -19.91 -14.04
CA GLU A 690 22.17 -21.09 -14.21
C GLU A 690 21.37 -22.39 -14.23
N ILE A 691 20.43 -22.58 -13.29
CA ILE A 691 19.55 -23.76 -13.26
C ILE A 691 18.75 -23.85 -14.56
N VAL A 692 18.14 -22.75 -14.99
CA VAL A 692 17.33 -22.64 -16.21
C VAL A 692 18.15 -22.97 -17.46
N ASN A 693 19.40 -22.51 -17.51
CA ASN A 693 20.33 -22.83 -18.58
C ASN A 693 20.75 -24.30 -18.58
N LEU A 694 21.15 -24.84 -17.41
CA LEU A 694 21.68 -26.20 -17.27
C LEU A 694 20.61 -27.27 -17.51
N LEU A 695 19.38 -27.06 -17.02
CA LEU A 695 18.25 -27.98 -17.20
C LEU A 695 17.51 -27.76 -18.51
N ASN A 696 17.89 -26.75 -19.30
CA ASN A 696 17.25 -26.38 -20.56
C ASN A 696 15.73 -26.12 -20.45
N ILE A 697 15.31 -25.41 -19.41
CA ILE A 697 13.90 -25.10 -19.11
C ILE A 697 13.51 -23.65 -19.44
N ARG A 698 14.30 -22.97 -20.30
CA ARG A 698 14.11 -21.56 -20.68
C ARG A 698 12.77 -21.26 -21.34
N THR A 699 12.20 -22.25 -22.03
CA THR A 699 10.92 -22.13 -22.73
C THR A 699 9.74 -22.59 -21.89
N ASN A 700 9.99 -23.19 -20.73
CA ASN A 700 8.96 -23.72 -19.85
C ASN A 700 8.38 -22.62 -18.96
N LEU A 701 7.07 -22.73 -18.71
CA LEU A 701 6.32 -21.79 -17.88
C LEU A 701 6.90 -21.69 -16.45
N ILE A 702 7.48 -22.79 -15.92
CA ILE A 702 8.03 -22.82 -14.57
C ILE A 702 9.08 -21.73 -14.33
N SER A 703 9.91 -21.43 -15.33
CA SER A 703 10.98 -20.45 -15.19
C SER A 703 10.41 -19.05 -14.91
N VAL A 704 9.30 -18.71 -15.56
CA VAL A 704 8.61 -17.43 -15.36
C VAL A 704 7.83 -17.43 -14.04
N VAL A 705 7.15 -18.53 -13.72
CA VAL A 705 6.41 -18.66 -12.45
C VAL A 705 7.35 -18.54 -11.25
N VAL A 706 8.54 -19.15 -11.29
CA VAL A 706 9.54 -19.02 -10.23
C VAL A 706 10.04 -17.57 -10.08
N VAL A 707 10.21 -16.83 -11.18
CA VAL A 707 10.52 -15.39 -11.12
C VAL A 707 9.38 -14.60 -10.45
N GLY A 708 8.12 -14.91 -10.77
CA GLY A 708 6.95 -14.30 -10.11
C GLY A 708 6.89 -14.61 -8.61
N LEU A 709 7.12 -15.86 -8.22
CA LEU A 709 7.18 -16.29 -6.82
C LEU A 709 8.30 -15.60 -6.05
N LEU A 710 9.47 -15.37 -6.68
CA LEU A 710 10.54 -14.58 -6.07
C LEU A 710 10.08 -13.15 -5.81
N GLY A 711 9.29 -12.54 -6.70
CA GLY A 711 8.70 -11.22 -6.49
C GLY A 711 7.85 -11.18 -5.23
N TYR A 712 6.96 -12.17 -5.06
CA TYR A 712 6.12 -12.29 -3.85
C TYR A 712 6.92 -12.60 -2.58
N LEU A 713 7.87 -13.53 -2.62
CA LEU A 713 8.73 -13.83 -1.45
C LEU A 713 9.46 -12.57 -0.99
N HIS A 714 10.02 -11.82 -1.95
CA HIS A 714 10.77 -10.62 -1.62
C HIS A 714 9.88 -9.46 -1.22
N PHE A 715 8.66 -9.33 -1.75
CA PHE A 715 7.68 -8.37 -1.23
C PHE A 715 7.44 -8.56 0.28
N PHE A 716 7.20 -9.80 0.73
CA PHE A 716 6.99 -10.05 2.17
C PHE A 716 8.27 -9.91 2.99
N THR A 717 9.41 -10.38 2.47
CA THR A 717 10.69 -10.35 3.21
C THR A 717 11.37 -8.98 3.17
N THR A 718 10.90 -8.03 2.35
CA THR A 718 11.25 -6.60 2.46
C THR A 718 10.35 -5.83 3.43
N GLY A 719 9.50 -6.53 4.20
CA GLY A 719 8.71 -5.94 5.28
C GLY A 719 7.30 -5.50 4.88
N HIS A 720 6.88 -5.68 3.63
CA HIS A 720 5.54 -5.30 3.21
C HIS A 720 4.50 -6.40 3.46
N GLN A 721 3.26 -5.97 3.63
CA GLN A 721 2.09 -6.83 3.71
C GLN A 721 1.07 -6.38 2.66
N ALA A 722 0.07 -7.23 2.39
CA ALA A 722 -1.00 -6.86 1.48
C ALA A 722 -2.11 -6.04 2.20
N THR A 723 -1.71 -4.99 2.93
CA THR A 723 -2.58 -4.07 3.69
C THR A 723 -2.08 -2.63 3.51
N LEU A 724 -3.00 -1.65 3.57
CA LEU A 724 -2.63 -0.24 3.39
C LEU A 724 -1.75 0.29 4.53
N GLN A 725 -1.95 -0.20 5.76
CA GLN A 725 -1.14 0.17 6.93
C GLN A 725 0.34 -0.24 6.78
N SER A 726 0.67 -1.20 5.91
CA SER A 726 2.04 -1.72 5.78
C SER A 726 2.90 -0.96 4.76
N ILE A 727 2.38 0.13 4.20
CA ILE A 727 3.16 1.02 3.32
C ILE A 727 4.13 1.81 4.20
N HIS A 728 5.43 1.74 3.88
CA HIS A 728 6.46 2.48 4.60
C HIS A 728 6.47 3.95 4.16
N TRP A 729 5.59 4.76 4.75
CA TRP A 729 5.49 6.20 4.43
C TRP A 729 6.75 6.99 4.76
N ASP A 730 7.58 6.51 5.68
CA ASP A 730 8.88 7.11 6.00
C ASP A 730 9.84 7.15 4.80
N SER A 731 9.73 6.18 3.86
CA SER A 731 10.52 6.15 2.62
C SER A 731 10.28 7.36 1.71
N ALA A 732 9.10 7.99 1.81
CA ALA A 732 8.69 9.15 1.02
C ALA A 732 9.65 10.36 1.21
N PHE A 733 10.24 10.46 2.40
CA PHE A 733 11.10 11.58 2.82
C PHE A 733 12.59 11.22 2.83
N LEU A 734 12.95 10.12 2.18
CA LEU A 734 14.36 9.77 1.97
C LEU A 734 15.06 10.81 1.07
N LEU A 735 14.36 11.32 0.07
CA LEU A 735 14.91 12.22 -0.95
C LEU A 735 14.53 13.69 -0.73
N THR A 736 13.42 13.98 -0.07
CA THR A 736 12.90 15.35 0.14
C THR A 736 12.38 15.52 1.56
N GLU A 737 12.41 16.75 2.08
CA GLU A 737 11.90 17.03 3.44
C GLU A 737 10.39 17.24 3.45
N THR A 738 9.82 17.60 2.30
CA THR A 738 8.39 17.82 2.07
C THR A 738 7.94 16.98 0.89
N ILE A 739 6.62 16.88 0.69
CA ILE A 739 6.07 16.14 -0.46
C ILE A 739 6.39 16.89 -1.75
N MET A 740 7.17 16.24 -2.61
CA MET A 740 7.55 16.78 -3.91
C MET A 740 7.33 15.74 -5.01
N PHE A 741 6.45 16.05 -5.94
CA PHE A 741 6.30 15.24 -7.15
C PHE A 741 7.45 15.50 -8.13
N PRO A 742 8.09 14.48 -8.72
CA PRO A 742 7.81 13.04 -8.58
C PRO A 742 8.69 12.31 -7.53
N LEU A 743 9.61 12.99 -6.84
CA LEU A 743 10.66 12.34 -6.03
C LEU A 743 10.10 11.53 -4.85
N THR A 744 9.15 12.09 -4.10
CA THR A 744 8.50 11.41 -2.97
C THR A 744 7.78 10.14 -3.41
N HIS A 745 7.04 10.22 -4.50
CA HIS A 745 6.26 9.12 -5.06
C HIS A 745 7.17 8.02 -5.62
N LEU A 746 8.27 8.42 -6.27
CA LEU A 746 9.27 7.49 -6.77
C LEU A 746 9.90 6.68 -5.63
N ALA A 747 10.22 7.31 -4.50
CA ALA A 747 10.81 6.62 -3.35
C ALA A 747 9.86 5.54 -2.79
N VAL A 748 8.59 5.90 -2.57
CA VAL A 748 7.55 4.97 -2.08
C VAL A 748 7.31 3.82 -3.07
N ILE A 749 7.27 4.10 -4.37
CA ILE A 749 7.11 3.06 -5.41
C ILE A 749 8.30 2.11 -5.44
N LEU A 750 9.53 2.63 -5.33
CA LEU A 750 10.74 1.81 -5.34
C LEU A 750 10.86 0.94 -4.09
N ASP A 751 10.46 1.44 -2.92
CA ASP A 751 10.41 0.64 -1.70
C ASP A 751 9.33 -0.45 -1.82
N THR A 752 8.07 -0.04 -2.01
CA THR A 752 6.89 -0.94 -1.98
C THR A 752 6.90 -1.99 -3.08
N PHE A 753 7.21 -1.59 -4.32
CA PHE A 753 7.14 -2.47 -5.49
C PHE A 753 8.51 -2.90 -6.01
N GLY A 754 9.60 -2.57 -5.30
CA GLY A 754 10.98 -2.90 -5.66
C GLY A 754 11.18 -4.35 -6.11
N PRO A 755 10.74 -5.35 -5.33
CA PRO A 755 10.82 -6.76 -5.74
C PRO A 755 10.15 -7.07 -7.08
N PHE A 756 8.94 -6.56 -7.31
CA PHE A 756 8.19 -6.79 -8.56
C PHE A 756 8.81 -6.06 -9.75
N ILE A 757 9.34 -4.85 -9.55
CA ILE A 757 10.10 -4.10 -10.57
C ILE A 757 11.33 -4.91 -10.98
N LEU A 758 12.12 -5.38 -10.01
CA LEU A 758 13.34 -6.15 -10.24
C LEU A 758 13.05 -7.48 -10.95
N THR A 759 12.04 -8.23 -10.52
CA THR A 759 11.67 -9.50 -11.19
C THR A 759 11.13 -9.28 -12.59
N SER A 760 10.40 -8.18 -12.82
CA SER A 760 9.91 -7.82 -14.16
C SER A 760 11.06 -7.53 -15.13
N ILE A 761 12.07 -6.78 -14.69
CA ILE A 761 13.29 -6.54 -15.49
C ILE A 761 14.07 -7.85 -15.68
N ALA A 762 14.19 -8.66 -14.63
CA ALA A 762 14.93 -9.91 -14.65
C ALA A 762 14.34 -10.96 -15.61
N VAL A 763 13.05 -10.87 -15.97
CA VAL A 763 12.39 -11.84 -16.86
C VAL A 763 13.08 -11.94 -18.24
N ALA A 764 13.65 -10.84 -18.74
CA ALA A 764 14.37 -10.83 -20.01
C ALA A 764 15.64 -11.69 -19.96
N LEU A 765 16.29 -11.78 -18.80
CA LEU A 765 17.51 -12.55 -18.60
C LEU A 765 17.28 -14.06 -18.70
N LEU A 766 16.06 -14.56 -18.48
CA LEU A 766 15.72 -15.97 -18.77
C LEU A 766 16.05 -16.35 -20.23
N THR A 767 15.81 -15.40 -21.15
CA THR A 767 16.12 -15.56 -22.57
C THR A 767 17.56 -15.17 -22.89
N LEU A 768 18.03 -14.03 -22.38
CA LEU A 768 19.31 -13.43 -22.79
C LEU A 768 20.56 -14.00 -22.09
N TRP A 769 20.41 -14.59 -20.90
CA TRP A 769 21.55 -15.11 -20.13
C TRP A 769 22.25 -16.26 -20.86
N LYS A 770 23.59 -16.24 -20.91
CA LYS A 770 24.45 -17.22 -21.60
C LYS A 770 24.01 -17.53 -23.02
N LYS A 771 23.56 -16.50 -23.75
CA LYS A 771 23.29 -16.60 -25.18
C LYS A 771 24.38 -15.87 -25.99
N PRO A 772 24.92 -16.55 -27.01
CA PRO A 772 25.77 -15.87 -27.97
C PRO A 772 24.95 -14.93 -28.85
N PRO A 773 25.59 -13.93 -29.44
CA PRO A 773 25.03 -13.12 -30.51
C PRO A 773 24.41 -13.94 -31.64
N ALA A 774 23.22 -13.55 -32.10
CA ALA A 774 22.54 -14.21 -33.21
C ALA A 774 22.38 -13.26 -34.40
N SER A 775 22.33 -13.83 -35.60
CA SER A 775 22.13 -13.12 -36.87
C SER A 775 20.73 -12.51 -37.01
N LYS A 776 19.74 -12.99 -36.25
CA LYS A 776 18.36 -12.48 -36.25
C LYS A 776 17.96 -11.98 -34.85
N PRO A 777 18.27 -10.73 -34.50
CA PRO A 777 17.97 -10.15 -33.17
C PRO A 777 16.48 -10.14 -32.83
N VAL A 778 15.60 -10.05 -33.83
CA VAL A 778 14.14 -9.98 -33.68
C VAL A 778 13.59 -11.20 -32.92
N ALA A 779 14.15 -12.39 -33.14
CA ALA A 779 13.69 -13.62 -32.46
C ALA A 779 13.90 -13.55 -30.93
N PHE A 780 14.94 -12.86 -30.46
CA PHE A 780 15.15 -12.68 -29.02
C PHE A 780 14.14 -11.71 -28.41
N VAL A 781 13.83 -10.59 -29.09
CA VAL A 781 12.80 -9.64 -28.63
C VAL A 781 11.46 -10.35 -28.51
N SER A 782 11.06 -11.10 -29.54
CA SER A 782 9.83 -11.90 -29.53
C SER A 782 9.77 -12.87 -28.35
N LYS A 783 10.88 -13.56 -28.04
CA LYS A 783 10.91 -14.51 -26.93
C LYS A 783 10.93 -13.84 -25.55
N VAL A 784 11.57 -12.67 -25.42
CA VAL A 784 11.49 -11.85 -24.21
C VAL A 784 10.06 -11.36 -23.99
N ALA A 785 9.38 -10.89 -25.04
CA ALA A 785 7.98 -10.48 -24.96
C ALA A 785 7.06 -11.65 -24.56
N GLU A 786 7.32 -12.86 -25.05
CA GLU A 786 6.60 -14.07 -24.63
C GLU A 786 6.76 -14.36 -23.13
N ASN A 787 7.97 -14.26 -22.59
CA ASN A 787 8.22 -14.48 -21.15
C ASN A 787 7.62 -13.37 -20.29
N ALA A 788 7.71 -12.11 -20.73
CA ALA A 788 7.09 -10.97 -20.06
C ALA A 788 5.56 -11.08 -20.00
N THR A 789 4.92 -11.44 -21.12
CA THR A 789 3.46 -11.67 -21.16
C THR A 789 3.05 -12.90 -20.36
N SER A 790 3.90 -13.93 -20.28
CA SER A 790 3.67 -15.08 -19.38
C SER A 790 3.69 -14.68 -17.90
N LEU A 791 4.54 -13.72 -17.53
CA LEU A 791 4.60 -13.20 -16.16
C LEU A 791 3.35 -12.37 -15.83
N LEU A 792 2.88 -11.55 -16.79
CA LEU A 792 1.60 -10.84 -16.67
C LEU A 792 0.42 -11.80 -16.59
N LEU A 793 0.44 -12.90 -17.33
CA LEU A 793 -0.61 -13.91 -17.29
C LEU A 793 -0.71 -14.56 -15.90
N TYR A 794 0.44 -14.85 -15.27
CA TYR A 794 0.48 -15.29 -13.88
C TYR A 794 -0.15 -14.24 -12.95
N GLN A 795 0.27 -12.98 -13.06
CA GLN A 795 -0.28 -11.91 -12.21
C GLN A 795 -1.78 -11.69 -12.40
N ILE A 796 -2.27 -11.66 -13.64
CA ILE A 796 -3.71 -11.50 -13.95
C ILE A 796 -4.51 -12.68 -13.38
N THR A 797 -3.96 -13.89 -13.41
CA THR A 797 -4.61 -15.07 -12.81
C THR A 797 -4.85 -14.85 -11.31
N LEU A 798 -3.84 -14.32 -10.60
CA LEU A 798 -3.97 -13.99 -9.18
C LEU A 798 -4.94 -12.83 -8.96
N THR A 799 -4.89 -11.77 -9.79
CA THR A 799 -5.81 -10.63 -9.71
C THR A 799 -7.27 -11.05 -9.90
N ILE A 800 -7.58 -11.87 -10.92
CA ILE A 800 -8.92 -12.44 -11.14
C ILE A 800 -9.35 -13.22 -9.90
N SER A 801 -8.49 -14.11 -9.41
CA SER A 801 -8.83 -14.93 -8.25
C SER A 801 -9.11 -14.09 -7.01
N THR A 802 -8.25 -13.10 -6.69
CA THR A 802 -8.49 -12.18 -5.57
C THR A 802 -9.77 -11.35 -5.75
N MET A 803 -10.09 -10.93 -6.98
CA MET A 803 -11.31 -10.17 -7.25
C MET A 803 -12.57 -11.03 -7.06
N VAL A 804 -12.58 -12.25 -7.60
CA VAL A 804 -13.69 -13.19 -7.45
C VAL A 804 -13.89 -13.57 -5.98
N MET A 805 -12.79 -13.83 -5.25
CA MET A 805 -12.87 -14.19 -3.83
C MET A 805 -13.28 -13.00 -2.96
N THR A 806 -12.79 -11.79 -3.23
CA THR A 806 -13.23 -10.57 -2.53
C THR A 806 -14.72 -10.34 -2.75
N ASN A 807 -15.22 -10.52 -3.98
CA ASN A 807 -16.65 -10.45 -4.27
C ASN A 807 -17.43 -11.56 -3.54
N HIS A 808 -16.93 -12.79 -3.52
CA HIS A 808 -17.57 -13.90 -2.82
C HIS A 808 -17.68 -13.62 -1.31
N PHE A 809 -16.61 -13.14 -0.70
CA PHE A 809 -16.52 -12.80 0.71
C PHE A 809 -16.93 -11.36 1.03
N ARG A 810 -17.65 -10.67 0.15
CA ARG A 810 -17.95 -9.23 0.32
C ARG A 810 -18.75 -8.88 1.58
N ARG A 811 -19.43 -9.85 2.19
CA ARG A 811 -20.16 -9.72 3.47
C ARG A 811 -19.48 -10.44 4.63
N HIS A 812 -18.30 -10.99 4.42
CA HIS A 812 -17.52 -11.64 5.47
C HIS A 812 -16.87 -10.58 6.35
N LEU A 813 -16.80 -10.81 7.66
CA LEU A 813 -16.23 -9.87 8.65
C LEU A 813 -14.84 -9.35 8.22
N MET A 814 -13.99 -10.27 7.75
CA MET A 814 -12.61 -9.97 7.32
C MET A 814 -12.46 -9.42 5.88
N VAL A 815 -13.54 -9.03 5.19
CA VAL A 815 -13.43 -8.53 3.80
C VAL A 815 -12.51 -7.32 3.70
N TRP A 816 -12.66 -6.36 4.62
CA TRP A 816 -11.93 -5.10 4.58
C TRP A 816 -10.53 -5.19 5.20
N LYS A 817 -10.29 -6.13 6.12
CA LYS A 817 -8.96 -6.37 6.71
C LYS A 817 -8.06 -7.26 5.86
N ILE A 818 -8.63 -8.22 5.11
CA ILE A 818 -7.86 -9.27 4.43
C ILE A 818 -8.10 -9.30 2.92
N PHE A 819 -9.34 -9.48 2.47
CA PHE A 819 -9.62 -9.81 1.07
C PHE A 819 -9.49 -8.59 0.14
N ALA A 820 -10.15 -7.48 0.48
CA ALA A 820 -10.14 -6.27 -0.33
C ALA A 820 -8.74 -5.63 -0.44
N PRO A 821 -7.97 -5.46 0.66
CA PRO A 821 -6.59 -4.97 0.56
C PRO A 821 -5.69 -5.87 -0.29
N ARG A 822 -5.87 -7.20 -0.20
CA ARG A 822 -5.14 -8.17 -1.02
C ARG A 822 -5.47 -8.05 -2.51
N TYR A 823 -6.73 -7.80 -2.86
CA TYR A 823 -7.15 -7.50 -4.23
C TYR A 823 -6.56 -6.17 -4.73
N MET A 824 -6.64 -5.10 -3.93
CA MET A 824 -6.07 -3.78 -4.28
C MET A 824 -4.57 -3.88 -4.55
N MET A 825 -3.83 -4.58 -3.69
CA MET A 825 -2.40 -4.86 -3.89
C MET A 825 -2.15 -5.59 -5.22
N ASN A 826 -2.91 -6.63 -5.55
CA ASN A 826 -2.79 -7.33 -6.84
C ASN A 826 -3.10 -6.43 -8.04
N GLY A 827 -4.05 -5.49 -7.91
CA GLY A 827 -4.34 -4.48 -8.91
C GLY A 827 -3.15 -3.54 -9.15
N LEU A 828 -2.56 -3.01 -8.08
CA LEU A 828 -1.39 -2.14 -8.15
C LEU A 828 -0.16 -2.86 -8.70
N VAL A 829 0.12 -4.09 -8.23
CA VAL A 829 1.21 -4.92 -8.76
C VAL A 829 1.00 -5.18 -10.26
N LEU A 830 -0.23 -5.47 -10.70
CA LEU A 830 -0.53 -5.67 -12.11
C LEU A 830 -0.24 -4.42 -12.96
N ILE A 831 -0.57 -3.22 -12.46
CA ILE A 831 -0.26 -1.94 -13.12
C ILE A 831 1.25 -1.74 -13.20
N VAL A 832 1.97 -1.85 -12.08
CA VAL A 832 3.43 -1.65 -12.03
C VAL A 832 4.15 -2.62 -12.95
N MET A 833 3.80 -3.91 -12.89
CA MET A 833 4.40 -4.92 -13.76
C MET A 833 4.11 -4.65 -15.23
N ASN A 834 2.90 -4.21 -15.60
CA ASN A 834 2.59 -3.81 -16.98
C ASN A 834 3.50 -2.67 -17.45
N LEU A 835 3.60 -1.59 -16.67
CA LEU A 835 4.42 -0.43 -17.02
C LEU A 835 5.89 -0.81 -17.18
N VAL A 836 6.45 -1.57 -16.24
CA VAL A 836 7.86 -1.99 -16.26
C VAL A 836 8.14 -2.99 -17.40
N LEU A 837 7.26 -3.95 -17.64
CA LEU A 837 7.47 -4.93 -18.70
C LEU A 837 7.37 -4.30 -20.09
N VAL A 838 6.36 -3.45 -20.31
CA VAL A 838 6.12 -2.82 -21.61
C VAL A 838 7.16 -1.75 -21.90
N PHE A 839 7.30 -0.74 -21.04
CA PHE A 839 8.13 0.43 -21.35
C PHE A 839 9.60 0.22 -21.05
N VAL A 840 9.93 -0.45 -19.95
CA VAL A 840 11.33 -0.60 -19.50
C VAL A 840 11.95 -1.85 -20.11
N THR A 841 11.33 -3.02 -19.94
CA THR A 841 11.93 -4.31 -20.29
C THR A 841 11.92 -4.53 -21.80
N ILE A 842 10.74 -4.45 -22.44
CA ILE A 842 10.55 -4.68 -23.87
C ILE A 842 10.80 -3.41 -24.68
N GLY A 843 10.31 -2.26 -24.24
CA GLY A 843 10.38 -1.01 -25.00
C GLY A 843 11.78 -0.38 -25.05
N PHE A 844 12.54 -0.47 -23.96
CA PHE A 844 13.83 0.21 -23.84
C PHE A 844 15.02 -0.74 -23.72
N ALA A 845 15.09 -1.52 -22.65
CA ALA A 845 16.32 -2.20 -22.26
C ALA A 845 16.71 -3.33 -23.22
N CYS A 846 15.78 -4.21 -23.59
CA CYS A 846 16.06 -5.35 -24.46
C CYS A 846 16.46 -4.91 -25.89
N PRO A 847 15.70 -4.04 -26.59
CA PRO A 847 16.09 -3.55 -27.92
C PRO A 847 17.42 -2.82 -27.90
N LYS A 848 17.71 -2.03 -26.85
CA LYS A 848 18.97 -1.30 -26.74
C LYS A 848 20.17 -2.25 -26.68
N VAL A 849 20.11 -3.32 -25.89
CA VAL A 849 21.19 -4.32 -25.79
C VAL A 849 21.40 -5.05 -27.12
N LEU A 850 20.32 -5.45 -27.78
CA LEU A 850 20.39 -6.17 -29.05
C LEU A 850 20.95 -5.28 -30.17
N LYS A 851 20.47 -4.04 -30.27
CA LYS A 851 20.92 -3.06 -31.27
C LYS A 851 22.41 -2.75 -31.10
N ARG A 852 22.89 -2.55 -29.87
CA ARG A 852 24.31 -2.24 -29.62
C ARG A 852 25.25 -3.32 -30.13
N TRP A 853 24.89 -4.59 -29.98
CA TRP A 853 25.72 -5.66 -30.54
C TRP A 853 25.73 -5.63 -32.07
N TYR A 854 24.56 -5.41 -32.67
CA TYR A 854 24.42 -5.31 -34.12
C TYR A 854 25.19 -4.10 -34.68
N ASP A 855 25.15 -2.94 -34.03
CA ASP A 855 25.86 -1.75 -34.50
C ASP A 855 27.40 -1.91 -34.42
N VAL A 856 27.92 -2.67 -33.45
CA VAL A 856 29.37 -2.86 -33.24
C VAL A 856 29.95 -4.00 -34.09
N PHE A 857 29.22 -5.09 -34.27
CA PHE A 857 29.71 -6.32 -34.91
C PHE A 857 28.87 -6.79 -36.11
N GLY A 858 27.78 -6.09 -36.43
CA GLY A 858 26.87 -6.40 -37.52
C GLY A 858 27.18 -5.58 -38.77
N ALA A 859 28.09 -6.10 -39.58
CA ALA A 859 28.07 -6.05 -41.04
C ALA A 859 28.67 -7.37 -41.55
#